data_AF-A0A9P7GZ45-F1
#
_entry.id   AF-A0A9P7GZ45-F1
#
_cell.length_a   1.000
_cell.length_b   1.000
_cell.length_c   1.000
_cell.angle_alpha   90.00
_cell.angle_beta   90.00
_cell.angle_gamma   90.00
#
_symmetry.space_group_name_H-M   'P 1'
#
loop_
_entity.id
_entity.type
_entity.pdbx_description
1 polymer ?
#
loop_
_entity_poly.entity_id
_entity_poly.type
_entity_poly.pdbx_seq_one_letter_code
_entity_poly.pdbx_strand_id
1 'polypeptide(L)'
;MQLPPIDIIYHEPITLSDGTILSAMIWLPKSATSEPVPAILEYLPYRKRDGTAVRDAMNHPYVAAHGYACVRVDMRGTGESQGILGGEYLPQEQDDALEILKWIASQDWCTGSIGMIGISWGGFNGLQIAARRPPELKAVISMCSTDMRYDDDIHYMGGCILTENFTWAASMLAINSSPPDPALVGDKWRDLWLERLNSESGGFYAKEWHQHQRRDDFWKHASIGEDYNSIQCPVYLVGGWMDPYTNTIFRMLENLKVPRKGLVGPWGHKYPNFGYPGPQIGFLQESIRWWDKWLKGSETGIMHEPMLRCYLQDTTPPAPYVESRPGRWVAEDNWSDSKPSRKRLGLAPGQLTTGHSTDDKLDICSPQTVGFAGGRWLIFGVEGEGPGDQRLEAGGSLVFDSKSLTEPLDFLGAPVVKLRIASNKPNALVAATLSEVLPSGAVTKVSHGVLNLTHRHGHEDVRPLEPGQFYDATLKLNHFGQRIGTGSRLRLALSSTYFPLVWPSPEITKLTIDCAHSSLDLPERSDNPQDSQLKPFRPAVNGSLAQKELRPAKHRNFVSQDWDTNETALCVDWDDGMWEVDETGWRYGWWNGLKASVHPDDPLSAQVEQGFERDFERGGLVLKTKGWTKMKMTATDMVITARLDAYEQGEAIFGRDFSFTVPRDHA
;
A
#
# COMPACT_ATOMS: atom_id res chain seq x y z
N MET A 1 31.70 -14.04 10.51
CA MET A 1 31.34 -15.42 10.90
C MET A 1 30.54 -16.00 9.75
N GLN A 2 30.89 -17.19 9.26
CA GLN A 2 30.12 -17.84 8.19
C GLN A 2 28.74 -18.20 8.74
N LEU A 3 27.68 -17.87 8.01
CA LEU A 3 26.32 -18.22 8.42
C LEU A 3 26.16 -19.75 8.45
N PRO A 4 25.40 -20.30 9.41
CA PRO A 4 25.07 -21.72 9.44
C PRO A 4 24.46 -22.18 8.10
N PRO A 5 24.76 -23.42 7.65
CA PRO A 5 24.24 -23.91 6.39
C PRO A 5 22.74 -24.19 6.47
N ILE A 6 22.06 -23.96 5.35
CA ILE A 6 20.64 -24.23 5.14
C ILE A 6 20.44 -25.15 3.94
N ASP A 7 19.31 -25.85 3.89
CA ASP A 7 18.77 -26.51 2.72
C ASP A 7 17.60 -25.68 2.16
N ILE A 8 17.43 -25.72 0.84
CA ILE A 8 16.34 -25.03 0.14
C ILE A 8 15.48 -26.10 -0.55
N ILE A 9 14.23 -26.21 -0.11
CA ILE A 9 13.20 -27.06 -0.71
C ILE A 9 12.34 -26.16 -1.58
N TYR A 10 12.52 -26.24 -2.90
CA TYR A 10 11.86 -25.33 -3.85
C TYR A 10 10.35 -25.59 -4.03
N HIS A 11 9.90 -26.79 -3.67
CA HIS A 11 8.51 -27.21 -3.78
C HIS A 11 8.23 -28.33 -2.77
N GLU A 12 7.48 -27.99 -1.72
CA GLU A 12 6.92 -28.91 -0.75
C GLU A 12 5.38 -28.86 -0.86
N PRO A 13 4.71 -29.97 -1.18
CA PRO A 13 3.26 -30.01 -1.33
C PRO A 13 2.55 -30.05 0.03
N ILE A 14 1.65 -29.10 0.27
CA ILE A 14 0.77 -29.09 1.45
C ILE A 14 -0.63 -29.54 1.00
N THR A 15 -1.06 -30.72 1.42
CA THR A 15 -2.41 -31.22 1.12
C THR A 15 -3.38 -30.72 2.19
N LEU A 16 -4.37 -29.94 1.78
CA LEU A 16 -5.44 -29.45 2.63
C LEU A 16 -6.54 -30.50 2.82
N SER A 17 -7.42 -30.27 3.78
CA SER A 17 -8.52 -31.17 4.14
C SER A 17 -9.51 -31.43 3.01
N ASP A 18 -9.65 -30.48 2.07
CA ASP A 18 -10.48 -30.59 0.87
C ASP A 18 -9.79 -31.32 -0.30
N GLY A 19 -8.54 -31.76 -0.11
CA GLY A 19 -7.71 -32.42 -1.12
C GLY A 19 -6.92 -31.47 -2.02
N THR A 20 -7.09 -30.15 -1.88
CA THR A 20 -6.31 -29.15 -2.62
C THR A 20 -4.85 -29.19 -2.18
N ILE A 21 -3.95 -29.15 -3.16
CA ILE A 21 -2.51 -29.12 -2.90
C ILE A 21 -1.99 -27.69 -3.08
N LEU A 22 -1.46 -27.11 -2.01
CA LEU A 22 -0.72 -25.86 -2.05
C LEU A 22 0.78 -26.11 -2.21
N SER A 23 1.49 -25.16 -2.80
CA SER A 23 2.93 -25.22 -3.00
C SER A 23 3.67 -24.31 -2.03
N ALA A 24 4.56 -24.90 -1.22
CA ALA A 24 5.48 -24.18 -0.37
C ALA A 24 6.91 -24.23 -0.90
N MET A 25 7.69 -23.17 -0.64
CA MET A 25 9.14 -23.18 -0.67
C MET A 25 9.67 -23.00 0.75
N ILE A 26 10.67 -23.80 1.12
CA ILE A 26 11.17 -23.86 2.50
C ILE A 26 12.68 -23.63 2.52
N TRP A 27 13.13 -22.66 3.31
CA TRP A 27 14.53 -22.52 3.71
C TRP A 27 14.69 -23.09 5.11
N LEU A 28 15.42 -24.20 5.22
CA LEU A 28 15.48 -25.01 6.43
C LEU A 28 16.92 -25.09 6.96
N PRO A 29 17.19 -24.82 8.25
CA PRO A 29 18.50 -25.09 8.84
C PRO A 29 18.86 -26.56 8.71
N LYS A 30 20.10 -26.89 8.32
CA LYS A 30 20.53 -28.30 8.16
C LYS A 30 20.40 -29.13 9.44
N SER A 31 20.46 -28.48 10.60
CA SER A 31 20.30 -29.12 11.91
C SER A 31 18.85 -29.36 12.31
N ALA A 32 17.86 -28.85 11.57
CA ALA A 32 16.47 -28.77 12.02
C ALA A 32 15.82 -30.13 12.28
N THR A 33 16.26 -31.19 11.61
CA THR A 33 15.74 -32.55 11.82
C THR A 33 16.21 -33.18 13.14
N SER A 34 17.39 -32.80 13.64
CA SER A 34 17.91 -33.22 14.95
C SER A 34 17.60 -32.21 16.06
N GLU A 35 17.44 -30.94 15.69
CA GLU A 35 17.21 -29.81 16.57
C GLU A 35 16.05 -28.96 16.00
N PRO A 36 14.79 -29.34 16.26
CA PRO A 36 13.63 -28.64 15.72
C PRO A 36 13.66 -27.14 16.00
N VAL A 37 13.24 -26.34 15.02
CA VAL A 37 13.28 -24.88 15.07
C VAL A 37 11.86 -24.28 14.95
N PRO A 38 11.62 -23.08 15.48
CA PRO A 38 10.39 -22.35 15.15
C PRO A 38 10.33 -22.02 13.65
N ALA A 39 9.11 -21.81 13.14
CA ALA A 39 8.87 -21.49 11.74
C ALA A 39 8.43 -20.03 11.55
N ILE A 40 8.75 -19.45 10.40
CA ILE A 40 8.25 -18.16 9.93
C ILE A 40 7.47 -18.41 8.63
N LEU A 41 6.16 -18.15 8.66
CA LEU A 41 5.28 -18.28 7.51
C LEU A 41 5.10 -16.94 6.80
N GLU A 42 5.21 -16.96 5.48
CA GLU A 42 4.79 -15.89 4.58
C GLU A 42 3.83 -16.46 3.50
N TYR A 43 2.60 -15.94 3.45
CA TYR A 43 1.48 -16.47 2.66
C TYR A 43 0.81 -15.32 1.89
N LEU A 44 0.87 -15.36 0.56
CA LEU A 44 0.42 -14.28 -0.35
C LEU A 44 0.40 -14.76 -1.83
N PRO A 45 -0.28 -14.05 -2.75
CA PRO A 45 -0.63 -14.56 -4.09
C PRO A 45 0.41 -14.24 -5.19
N TYR A 46 1.56 -13.67 -4.84
CA TYR A 46 2.51 -13.05 -5.79
C TYR A 46 3.64 -13.96 -6.31
N ARG A 47 3.44 -15.29 -6.30
CA ARG A 47 4.31 -16.30 -6.93
C ARG A 47 5.76 -16.35 -6.41
N LYS A 48 6.09 -17.43 -5.70
CA LYS A 48 7.43 -17.68 -5.14
C LYS A 48 8.54 -17.98 -6.16
N ARG A 49 8.20 -18.37 -7.40
CA ARG A 49 9.17 -18.72 -8.47
C ARG A 49 9.67 -17.54 -9.28
N ASP A 50 8.93 -16.43 -9.30
CA ASP A 50 9.26 -15.25 -10.09
C ASP A 50 8.90 -13.95 -9.36
N GLY A 51 7.61 -13.61 -9.26
CA GLY A 51 7.12 -12.33 -8.75
C GLY A 51 7.78 -11.87 -7.45
N THR A 52 7.89 -12.76 -6.45
CA THR A 52 8.58 -12.45 -5.19
C THR A 52 9.95 -13.11 -5.04
N ALA A 53 10.44 -13.86 -6.03
CA ALA A 53 11.64 -14.69 -5.88
C ALA A 53 12.89 -13.90 -5.43
N VAL A 54 13.13 -12.72 -6.02
CA VAL A 54 14.26 -11.85 -5.65
C VAL A 54 14.13 -11.37 -4.20
N ARG A 55 12.95 -10.88 -3.82
CA ARG A 55 12.65 -10.43 -2.46
C ARG A 55 12.80 -11.56 -1.44
N ASP A 56 12.31 -12.74 -1.78
CA ASP A 56 12.32 -13.92 -0.93
C ASP A 56 13.77 -14.37 -0.68
N ALA A 57 14.61 -14.37 -1.72
CA ALA A 57 16.04 -14.65 -1.62
C ALA A 57 16.84 -13.58 -0.83
N MET A 58 16.38 -12.32 -0.82
CA MET A 58 17.00 -11.28 0.00
C MET A 58 16.76 -11.46 1.50
N ASN A 59 15.64 -12.10 1.88
CA ASN A 59 15.16 -12.13 3.27
C ASN A 59 15.26 -13.51 3.93
N HIS A 60 14.63 -14.54 3.36
CA HIS A 60 14.45 -15.84 4.01
C HIS A 60 15.76 -16.60 4.29
N PRO A 61 16.77 -16.63 3.39
CA PRO A 61 18.02 -17.32 3.68
C PRO A 61 18.73 -16.79 4.93
N TYR A 62 18.70 -15.47 5.14
CA TYR A 62 19.29 -14.87 6.34
C TYR A 62 18.54 -15.30 7.59
N VAL A 63 17.21 -15.25 7.58
CA VAL A 63 16.40 -15.63 8.74
C VAL A 63 16.57 -17.12 9.04
N ALA A 64 16.59 -17.97 8.01
CA ALA A 64 16.80 -19.40 8.16
C ALA A 64 18.16 -19.73 8.79
N ALA A 65 19.22 -19.07 8.34
CA ALA A 65 20.55 -19.22 8.92
C ALA A 65 20.64 -18.81 10.41
N HIS A 66 19.63 -18.13 10.97
CA HIS A 66 19.53 -17.77 12.39
C HIS A 66 18.59 -18.71 13.18
N GLY A 67 18.38 -19.94 12.68
CA GLY A 67 17.69 -21.01 13.39
C GLY A 67 16.17 -20.88 13.32
N TYR A 68 15.65 -20.69 12.12
CA TYR A 68 14.23 -20.65 11.79
C TYR A 68 13.96 -21.44 10.52
N ALA A 69 12.83 -22.13 10.42
CA ALA A 69 12.35 -22.63 9.13
C ALA A 69 11.53 -21.51 8.46
N CYS A 70 11.95 -21.01 7.30
CA CYS A 70 11.15 -20.03 6.55
C CYS A 70 10.27 -20.76 5.54
N VAL A 71 8.96 -20.59 5.61
CA VAL A 71 7.97 -21.25 4.75
C VAL A 71 7.23 -20.19 3.94
N ARG A 72 7.45 -20.17 2.63
CA ARG A 72 6.77 -19.27 1.68
C ARG A 72 5.75 -20.07 0.87
N VAL A 73 4.47 -19.76 1.02
CA VAL A 73 3.38 -20.53 0.41
C VAL A 73 2.65 -19.72 -0.66
N ASP A 74 2.57 -20.24 -1.89
CA ASP A 74 1.69 -19.67 -2.90
C ASP A 74 0.24 -19.93 -2.49
N MET A 75 -0.58 -18.89 -2.48
CA MET A 75 -2.00 -19.03 -2.17
C MET A 75 -2.72 -19.94 -3.15
N ARG A 76 -3.85 -20.53 -2.72
CA ARG A 76 -4.77 -21.28 -3.57
C ARG A 76 -5.02 -20.54 -4.89
N GLY A 77 -4.86 -21.25 -6.00
CA GLY A 77 -5.03 -20.73 -7.35
C GLY A 77 -3.94 -19.78 -7.86
N THR A 78 -2.82 -19.65 -7.14
CA THR A 78 -1.69 -18.82 -7.55
C THR A 78 -0.41 -19.63 -7.62
N GLY A 79 0.56 -19.14 -8.41
CA GLY A 79 1.84 -19.84 -8.61
C GLY A 79 1.64 -21.32 -8.92
N GLU A 80 2.28 -22.18 -8.13
CA GLU A 80 2.21 -23.64 -8.26
C GLU A 80 1.08 -24.31 -7.47
N SER A 81 0.28 -23.56 -6.71
CA SER A 81 -0.82 -24.09 -5.89
C SER A 81 -2.09 -24.39 -6.69
N GLN A 82 -2.77 -25.49 -6.40
CA GLN A 82 -4.02 -25.86 -7.06
C GLN A 82 -5.19 -24.90 -6.73
N GLY A 83 -6.29 -25.03 -7.47
CA GLY A 83 -7.54 -24.31 -7.23
C GLY A 83 -7.60 -22.95 -7.94
N ILE A 84 -8.50 -22.10 -7.44
CA ILE A 84 -8.81 -20.77 -8.00
C ILE A 84 -8.77 -19.75 -6.86
N LEU A 85 -8.13 -18.59 -7.11
CA LEU A 85 -8.25 -17.43 -6.23
C LEU A 85 -9.55 -16.70 -6.60
N GLY A 86 -10.53 -16.72 -5.70
CA GLY A 86 -11.87 -16.17 -5.97
C GLY A 86 -11.97 -14.65 -5.85
N GLY A 87 -11.04 -14.02 -5.13
CA GLY A 87 -11.13 -12.63 -4.72
C GLY A 87 -10.05 -12.29 -3.71
N GLU A 88 -10.29 -11.26 -2.92
CA GLU A 88 -9.32 -10.69 -1.99
C GLU A 88 -9.73 -10.89 -0.53
N TYR A 89 -8.79 -11.35 0.31
CA TYR A 89 -8.93 -11.58 1.75
C TYR A 89 -10.13 -12.48 2.13
N LEU A 90 -10.32 -13.56 1.38
CA LEU A 90 -11.49 -14.43 1.52
C LEU A 90 -11.48 -15.24 2.82
N PRO A 91 -12.64 -15.66 3.34
CA PRO A 91 -12.71 -16.65 4.42
C PRO A 91 -11.91 -17.93 4.10
N GLN A 92 -11.99 -18.41 2.85
CA GLN A 92 -11.25 -19.59 2.38
C GLN A 92 -9.73 -19.42 2.51
N GLU A 93 -9.20 -18.24 2.18
CA GLU A 93 -7.77 -17.94 2.33
C GLU A 93 -7.34 -18.03 3.81
N GLN A 94 -8.17 -17.54 4.73
CA GLN A 94 -7.87 -17.63 6.15
C GLN A 94 -7.96 -19.09 6.65
N ASP A 95 -8.95 -19.85 6.19
CA ASP A 95 -9.11 -21.25 6.58
C ASP A 95 -7.96 -22.12 6.05
N ASP A 96 -7.53 -21.92 4.80
CA ASP A 96 -6.33 -22.53 4.23
C ASP A 96 -5.10 -22.23 5.10
N ALA A 97 -4.95 -20.98 5.56
CA ALA A 97 -3.83 -20.61 6.42
C ALA A 97 -3.84 -21.29 7.79
N LEU A 98 -5.02 -21.51 8.40
CA LEU A 98 -5.13 -22.29 9.64
C LEU A 98 -4.68 -23.74 9.44
N GLU A 99 -4.96 -24.32 8.28
CA GLU A 99 -4.48 -25.66 7.93
C GLU A 99 -2.97 -25.68 7.68
N ILE A 100 -2.42 -24.67 6.99
CA ILE A 100 -0.96 -24.52 6.80
C ILE A 100 -0.25 -24.44 8.15
N LEU A 101 -0.76 -23.64 9.11
CA LEU A 101 -0.15 -23.52 10.44
C LEU A 101 -0.11 -24.87 11.17
N LYS A 102 -1.19 -25.65 11.12
CA LYS A 102 -1.23 -27.00 11.70
C LYS A 102 -0.25 -27.95 11.00
N TRP A 103 -0.19 -27.89 9.67
CA TRP A 103 0.75 -28.70 8.89
C TRP A 103 2.20 -28.36 9.23
N ILE A 104 2.56 -27.08 9.34
CA ILE A 104 3.91 -26.65 9.75
C ILE A 104 4.22 -27.17 11.16
N ALA A 105 3.30 -26.99 12.10
CA ALA A 105 3.49 -27.41 13.49
C ALA A 105 3.61 -28.94 13.66
N SER A 106 3.10 -29.73 12.71
CA SER A 106 3.22 -31.19 12.73
C SER A 106 4.51 -31.72 12.12
N GLN A 107 5.36 -30.88 11.52
CA GLN A 107 6.61 -31.33 10.90
C GLN A 107 7.67 -31.63 11.97
N ASP A 108 8.46 -32.69 11.75
CA ASP A 108 9.52 -33.11 12.68
C ASP A 108 10.59 -32.03 12.90
N TRP A 109 10.75 -31.11 11.95
CA TRP A 109 11.69 -29.99 12.03
C TRP A 109 11.14 -28.77 12.76
N CYS A 110 9.86 -28.75 13.13
CA CYS A 110 9.21 -27.60 13.76
C CYS A 110 9.04 -27.78 15.27
N THR A 111 9.23 -26.71 16.05
CA THR A 111 8.92 -26.71 17.50
C THR A 111 7.43 -26.56 17.82
N GLY A 112 6.57 -26.34 16.82
CA GLY A 112 5.17 -25.95 16.98
C GLY A 112 4.94 -24.47 17.25
N SER A 113 6.01 -23.66 17.36
CA SER A 113 5.92 -22.20 17.46
C SER A 113 6.11 -21.55 16.10
N ILE A 114 5.11 -20.80 15.64
CA ILE A 114 5.10 -20.16 14.32
C ILE A 114 4.96 -18.65 14.48
N GLY A 115 5.77 -17.90 13.74
CA GLY A 115 5.56 -16.47 13.49
C GLY A 115 5.06 -16.24 12.07
N MET A 116 4.34 -15.15 11.84
CA MET A 116 3.95 -14.73 10.48
C MET A 116 4.56 -13.38 10.12
N ILE A 117 5.05 -13.26 8.90
CA ILE A 117 5.55 -12.02 8.33
C ILE A 117 5.00 -11.81 6.92
N GLY A 118 4.73 -10.56 6.58
CA GLY A 118 4.43 -10.19 5.20
C GLY A 118 4.32 -8.68 5.02
N ILE A 119 4.40 -8.28 3.76
CA ILE A 119 4.14 -6.92 3.29
C ILE A 119 2.88 -6.89 2.44
N SER A 120 2.15 -5.77 2.44
CA SER A 120 0.95 -5.64 1.62
C SER A 120 -0.03 -6.75 2.00
N TRP A 121 -0.67 -7.41 1.03
CA TRP A 121 -1.49 -8.62 1.23
C TRP A 121 -0.97 -9.58 2.32
N GLY A 122 0.32 -9.92 2.35
CA GLY A 122 0.88 -10.80 3.38
C GLY A 122 0.87 -10.19 4.80
N GLY A 123 0.99 -8.87 4.91
CA GLY A 123 0.81 -8.13 6.16
C GLY A 123 -0.66 -8.11 6.61
N PHE A 124 -1.58 -7.82 5.70
CA PHE A 124 -3.03 -7.88 5.98
C PHE A 124 -3.42 -9.27 6.46
N ASN A 125 -3.06 -10.29 5.67
CA ASN A 125 -3.32 -11.70 5.95
C ASN A 125 -2.73 -12.13 7.31
N GLY A 126 -1.51 -11.71 7.64
CA GLY A 126 -0.90 -11.98 8.95
C GLY A 126 -1.73 -11.45 10.12
N LEU A 127 -2.27 -10.23 10.02
CA LEU A 127 -3.17 -9.67 11.03
C LEU A 127 -4.52 -10.40 11.08
N GLN A 128 -5.09 -10.72 9.91
CA GLN A 128 -6.37 -11.42 9.80
C GLN A 128 -6.31 -12.82 10.40
N ILE A 129 -5.22 -13.57 10.18
CA ILE A 129 -5.02 -14.88 10.80
C ILE A 129 -4.76 -14.75 12.29
N ALA A 130 -4.04 -13.73 12.74
CA ALA A 130 -3.88 -13.46 14.17
C ALA A 130 -5.23 -13.24 14.87
N ALA A 131 -6.18 -12.59 14.21
CA ALA A 131 -7.55 -12.42 14.70
C ALA A 131 -8.33 -13.75 14.81
N ARG A 132 -7.96 -14.78 14.04
CA ARG A 132 -8.51 -16.14 14.13
C ARG A 132 -7.93 -16.95 15.30
N ARG A 133 -6.91 -16.43 15.99
CA ARG A 133 -6.28 -16.99 17.20
C ARG A 133 -5.83 -18.46 17.09
N PRO A 134 -5.16 -18.89 16.01
CA PRO A 134 -4.61 -20.23 15.95
C PRO A 134 -3.58 -20.43 17.07
N PRO A 135 -3.61 -21.57 17.79
CA PRO A 135 -2.70 -21.80 18.92
C PRO A 135 -1.24 -21.90 18.49
N GLU A 136 -0.94 -22.22 17.24
CA GLU A 136 0.42 -22.34 16.69
C GLU A 136 1.08 -20.96 16.48
N LEU A 137 0.28 -19.90 16.22
CA LEU A 137 0.77 -18.56 15.93
C LEU A 137 1.11 -17.80 17.21
N LYS A 138 2.38 -17.42 17.35
CA LYS A 138 2.91 -16.79 18.57
C LYS A 138 3.26 -15.31 18.41
N ALA A 139 3.50 -14.82 17.20
CA ALA A 139 3.75 -13.41 16.92
C ALA A 139 3.60 -13.07 15.43
N VAL A 140 3.32 -11.80 15.14
CA VAL A 140 3.23 -11.27 13.77
C VAL A 140 4.17 -10.09 13.57
N ILE A 141 4.82 -10.00 12.41
CA ILE A 141 5.38 -8.76 11.85
C ILE A 141 4.52 -8.38 10.65
N SER A 142 3.75 -7.30 10.74
CA SER A 142 2.90 -6.82 9.65
C SER A 142 3.50 -5.56 9.03
N MET A 143 3.69 -5.57 7.71
CA MET A 143 4.34 -4.49 6.99
C MET A 143 3.42 -3.87 5.95
N CYS A 144 3.37 -2.53 5.89
CA CYS A 144 2.64 -1.76 4.88
C CYS A 144 1.24 -2.34 4.59
N SER A 145 0.42 -2.47 5.64
CA SER A 145 -0.89 -3.14 5.63
C SER A 145 -1.97 -2.26 6.25
N THR A 146 -3.26 -2.53 6.00
CA THR A 146 -4.36 -1.86 6.74
C THR A 146 -5.13 -2.75 7.71
N ASP A 147 -5.62 -2.12 8.79
CA ASP A 147 -6.64 -2.64 9.72
C ASP A 147 -8.08 -2.31 9.27
N MET A 148 -8.27 -1.48 8.24
CA MET A 148 -9.56 -1.00 7.72
C MET A 148 -9.62 -1.07 6.19
N ARG A 149 -10.24 -2.12 5.64
CA ARG A 149 -10.24 -2.37 4.18
C ARG A 149 -10.96 -1.32 3.34
N TYR A 150 -11.94 -0.60 3.90
CA TYR A 150 -12.61 0.48 3.16
C TYR A 150 -11.84 1.80 3.27
N ASP A 151 -11.40 2.17 4.46
CA ASP A 151 -10.98 3.54 4.77
C ASP A 151 -9.62 3.92 4.15
N ASP A 152 -8.69 2.98 4.03
CA ASP A 152 -7.34 3.22 3.51
C ASP A 152 -6.65 1.99 2.91
N ASP A 153 -7.44 1.09 2.32
CA ASP A 153 -6.92 0.15 1.31
C ASP A 153 -6.87 0.81 -0.08
N ILE A 154 -6.33 0.11 -1.09
CA ILE A 154 -6.29 0.58 -2.49
C ILE A 154 -7.66 0.95 -3.08
N HIS A 155 -8.75 0.63 -2.39
CA HIS A 155 -10.11 0.74 -2.89
C HIS A 155 -10.70 2.16 -2.75
N TYR A 156 -10.65 2.72 -1.54
CA TYR A 156 -11.25 4.00 -1.21
C TYR A 156 -10.38 4.80 -0.24
N MET A 157 -10.51 6.13 -0.30
CA MET A 157 -9.95 7.04 0.68
C MET A 157 -10.97 8.13 0.96
N GLY A 158 -11.39 8.28 2.22
CA GLY A 158 -12.39 9.29 2.61
C GLY A 158 -13.73 9.20 1.85
N GLY A 159 -14.13 8.00 1.44
CA GLY A 159 -15.33 7.78 0.63
C GLY A 159 -15.19 8.14 -0.86
N CYS A 160 -13.99 8.52 -1.31
CA CYS A 160 -13.66 8.68 -2.72
C CYS A 160 -13.11 7.36 -3.28
N ILE A 161 -13.49 6.98 -4.51
CA ILE A 161 -12.92 5.83 -5.21
C ILE A 161 -11.50 6.20 -5.67
N LEU A 162 -10.50 5.44 -5.23
CA LEU A 162 -9.12 5.59 -5.70
C LEU A 162 -8.99 5.03 -7.13
N THR A 163 -8.13 5.60 -7.95
CA THR A 163 -7.83 4.96 -9.25
C THR A 163 -7.09 3.63 -9.06
N GLU A 164 -6.37 3.48 -7.93
CA GLU A 164 -5.77 2.22 -7.48
C GLU A 164 -6.76 1.06 -7.33
N ASN A 165 -8.05 1.30 -7.05
CA ASN A 165 -9.06 0.24 -7.03
C ASN A 165 -9.09 -0.50 -8.38
N PHE A 166 -9.12 0.27 -9.46
CA PHE A 166 -9.13 -0.25 -10.82
C PHE A 166 -7.75 -0.76 -11.25
N THR A 167 -6.67 0.00 -11.01
CA THR A 167 -5.33 -0.39 -11.49
C THR A 167 -4.77 -1.61 -10.75
N TRP A 168 -5.16 -1.83 -9.49
CA TRP A 168 -4.84 -3.05 -8.76
C TRP A 168 -5.63 -4.24 -9.29
N ALA A 169 -6.91 -4.08 -9.63
CA ALA A 169 -7.69 -5.17 -10.23
C ALA A 169 -7.09 -5.63 -11.56
N ALA A 170 -6.60 -4.67 -12.35
CA ALA A 170 -5.88 -4.93 -13.59
C ALA A 170 -4.52 -5.59 -13.36
N SER A 171 -3.79 -5.21 -12.31
CA SER A 171 -2.55 -5.87 -11.87
C SER A 171 -2.82 -7.32 -11.44
N MET A 172 -3.90 -7.57 -10.70
CA MET A 172 -4.31 -8.91 -10.30
C MET A 172 -4.70 -9.78 -11.49
N LEU A 173 -5.40 -9.23 -12.49
CA LEU A 173 -5.66 -9.93 -13.76
C LEU A 173 -4.35 -10.39 -14.42
N ALA A 174 -3.36 -9.50 -14.49
CA ALA A 174 -2.05 -9.82 -15.06
C ALA A 174 -1.23 -10.83 -14.24
N ILE A 175 -1.34 -10.82 -12.91
CA ILE A 175 -0.63 -11.77 -12.03
C ILE A 175 -1.30 -13.15 -12.11
N ASN A 176 -2.62 -13.20 -11.95
CA ASN A 176 -3.41 -14.44 -11.90
C ASN A 176 -3.44 -15.17 -13.25
N SER A 177 -3.20 -14.46 -14.36
CA SER A 177 -3.10 -15.09 -15.68
C SER A 177 -1.80 -15.91 -15.86
N SER A 178 -0.85 -15.84 -14.94
CA SER A 178 0.47 -16.46 -15.10
C SER A 178 0.43 -18.00 -14.94
N PRO A 179 1.10 -18.77 -15.80
CA PRO A 179 1.15 -20.23 -15.73
C PRO A 179 2.00 -20.73 -14.54
N PRO A 180 1.68 -21.90 -13.96
CA PRO A 180 2.58 -22.58 -13.02
C PRO A 180 3.84 -23.09 -13.73
N ASP A 181 4.96 -23.21 -13.02
CA ASP A 181 6.19 -23.81 -13.57
C ASP A 181 6.02 -25.34 -13.80
N PRO A 182 6.09 -25.83 -15.05
CA PRO A 182 5.95 -27.26 -15.36
C PRO A 182 6.99 -28.15 -14.65
N ALA A 183 8.16 -27.61 -14.30
CA ALA A 183 9.17 -28.37 -13.57
C ALA A 183 8.73 -28.76 -12.14
N LEU A 184 7.73 -28.08 -11.58
CA LEU A 184 7.22 -28.34 -10.23
C LEU A 184 5.90 -29.13 -10.24
N VAL A 185 5.00 -28.83 -11.18
CA VAL A 185 3.65 -29.44 -11.19
C VAL A 185 3.47 -30.52 -12.27
N GLY A 186 4.52 -30.79 -13.07
CA GLY A 186 4.52 -31.81 -14.12
C GLY A 186 3.47 -31.55 -15.19
N ASP A 187 2.96 -32.61 -15.81
CA ASP A 187 2.02 -32.53 -16.95
C ASP A 187 0.69 -31.82 -16.64
N LYS A 188 0.38 -31.58 -15.36
CA LYS A 188 -0.83 -30.87 -14.92
C LYS A 188 -0.75 -29.36 -15.11
N TRP A 189 0.43 -28.80 -15.40
CA TRP A 189 0.66 -27.35 -15.46
C TRP A 189 -0.36 -26.65 -16.37
N ARG A 190 -0.66 -27.26 -17.51
CA ARG A 190 -1.53 -26.70 -18.54
C ARG A 190 -2.99 -26.69 -18.11
N ASP A 191 -3.44 -27.78 -17.50
CA ASP A 191 -4.81 -27.91 -17.00
C ASP A 191 -5.06 -26.91 -15.86
N LEU A 192 -4.13 -26.79 -14.91
CA LEU A 192 -4.20 -25.80 -13.83
C LEU A 192 -4.25 -24.37 -14.37
N TRP A 193 -3.44 -24.08 -15.40
CA TRP A 193 -3.43 -22.76 -16.01
C TRP A 193 -4.76 -22.44 -16.70
N LEU A 194 -5.26 -23.34 -17.53
CA LEU A 194 -6.52 -23.15 -18.25
C LEU A 194 -7.72 -23.13 -17.31
N GLU A 195 -7.72 -23.90 -16.21
CA GLU A 195 -8.76 -23.84 -15.18
C GLU A 195 -8.87 -22.42 -14.60
N ARG A 196 -7.74 -21.81 -14.23
CA ARG A 196 -7.71 -20.44 -13.69
C ARG A 196 -8.17 -19.40 -14.71
N LEU A 197 -7.70 -19.50 -15.96
CA LEU A 197 -8.11 -18.59 -17.04
C LEU A 197 -9.62 -18.69 -17.34
N ASN A 198 -10.19 -19.90 -17.28
CA ASN A 198 -11.62 -20.15 -17.51
C ASN A 198 -12.50 -19.95 -16.27
N SER A 199 -11.92 -19.70 -15.09
CA SER A 199 -12.68 -19.46 -13.86
C SER A 199 -13.64 -18.27 -14.01
N GLU A 200 -14.70 -18.23 -13.21
CA GLU A 200 -15.69 -17.14 -13.29
C GLU A 200 -15.05 -15.76 -13.10
N SER A 201 -14.19 -15.62 -12.09
CA SER A 201 -13.43 -14.39 -11.83
C SER A 201 -12.43 -14.10 -12.94
N GLY A 202 -11.83 -15.13 -13.55
CA GLY A 202 -10.73 -14.99 -14.49
C GLY A 202 -9.53 -14.23 -13.91
N GLY A 203 -9.45 -14.10 -12.58
CA GLY A 203 -8.50 -13.25 -11.88
C GLY A 203 -8.79 -11.74 -11.94
N PHE A 204 -9.94 -11.29 -12.47
CA PHE A 204 -10.30 -9.87 -12.59
C PHE A 204 -11.41 -9.46 -11.61
N TYR A 205 -11.02 -8.84 -10.50
CA TYR A 205 -11.92 -8.53 -9.38
C TYR A 205 -12.61 -7.16 -9.46
N ALA A 206 -12.37 -6.39 -10.54
CA ALA A 206 -12.83 -5.01 -10.64
C ALA A 206 -14.34 -4.87 -10.44
N LYS A 207 -15.15 -5.79 -10.99
CA LYS A 207 -16.61 -5.72 -10.86
C LYS A 207 -17.05 -5.74 -9.40
N GLU A 208 -16.56 -6.71 -8.62
CA GLU A 208 -16.93 -6.88 -7.20
C GLU A 208 -16.55 -5.63 -6.39
N TRP A 209 -15.29 -5.18 -6.51
CA TRP A 209 -14.79 -4.02 -5.75
C TRP A 209 -15.55 -2.72 -6.06
N HIS A 210 -15.97 -2.52 -7.31
CA HIS A 210 -16.75 -1.35 -7.71
C HIS A 210 -18.24 -1.47 -7.36
N GLN A 211 -18.76 -2.67 -7.10
CA GLN A 211 -20.13 -2.85 -6.61
C GLN A 211 -20.26 -2.43 -5.13
N HIS A 212 -19.21 -2.59 -4.33
CA HIS A 212 -19.20 -2.24 -2.91
C HIS A 212 -18.74 -0.79 -2.67
N GLN A 213 -19.57 0.19 -3.05
CA GLN A 213 -19.26 1.63 -2.96
C GLN A 213 -19.33 2.25 -1.57
N ARG A 214 -19.88 1.51 -0.59
CA ARG A 214 -20.01 1.92 0.82
C ARG A 214 -19.29 0.92 1.71
N ARG A 215 -19.03 1.29 2.96
CA ARG A 215 -18.46 0.42 3.99
C ARG A 215 -19.49 -0.61 4.49
N ASP A 216 -19.84 -1.55 3.64
CA ASP A 216 -20.75 -2.66 3.93
C ASP A 216 -20.02 -3.90 4.50
N ASP A 217 -20.74 -5.01 4.63
CA ASP A 217 -20.23 -6.25 5.22
C ASP A 217 -19.04 -6.84 4.44
N PHE A 218 -18.92 -6.56 3.13
CA PHE A 218 -17.78 -6.99 2.33
C PHE A 218 -16.48 -6.39 2.84
N TRP A 219 -16.48 -5.09 3.16
CA TRP A 219 -15.30 -4.41 3.69
C TRP A 219 -15.07 -4.63 5.18
N LYS A 220 -16.15 -4.77 5.96
CA LYS A 220 -16.05 -5.11 7.39
C LYS A 220 -15.42 -6.49 7.59
N HIS A 221 -15.67 -7.43 6.69
CA HIS A 221 -14.99 -8.72 6.71
C HIS A 221 -13.46 -8.54 6.74
N ALA A 222 -12.82 -9.19 7.70
CA ALA A 222 -11.36 -9.21 7.85
C ALA A 222 -10.70 -7.83 8.10
N SER A 223 -11.49 -6.79 8.40
CA SER A 223 -10.98 -5.53 8.95
C SER A 223 -10.76 -5.68 10.45
N ILE A 224 -9.51 -5.51 10.89
CA ILE A 224 -9.14 -5.63 12.30
C ILE A 224 -9.78 -4.52 13.14
N GLY A 225 -10.06 -3.37 12.54
CA GLY A 225 -10.72 -2.25 13.19
C GLY A 225 -12.14 -2.54 13.69
N GLU A 226 -12.77 -3.64 13.27
CA GLU A 226 -14.05 -4.10 13.83
C GLU A 226 -13.90 -4.60 15.29
N ASP A 227 -12.80 -5.31 15.59
CA ASP A 227 -12.48 -5.75 16.95
C ASP A 227 -10.97 -5.98 17.10
N TYR A 228 -10.26 -4.97 17.62
CA TYR A 228 -8.85 -5.09 17.93
C TYR A 228 -8.53 -6.15 19.01
N ASN A 229 -9.51 -6.59 19.82
CA ASN A 229 -9.31 -7.66 20.82
C ASN A 229 -9.34 -9.06 20.19
N SER A 230 -9.67 -9.16 18.90
CA SER A 230 -9.54 -10.41 18.15
C SER A 230 -8.09 -10.91 18.13
N ILE A 231 -7.11 -10.01 18.08
CA ILE A 231 -5.68 -10.34 18.11
C ILE A 231 -5.20 -10.55 19.55
N GLN A 232 -4.60 -11.72 19.80
CA GLN A 232 -4.09 -12.10 21.13
C GLN A 232 -2.57 -12.38 21.16
N CYS A 233 -1.93 -12.49 19.99
CA CYS A 233 -0.48 -12.61 19.90
C CYS A 233 0.20 -11.23 19.75
N PRO A 234 1.47 -11.09 20.16
CA PRO A 234 2.28 -9.91 19.89
C PRO A 234 2.33 -9.49 18.41
N VAL A 235 2.35 -8.18 18.16
CA VAL A 235 2.41 -7.60 16.80
C VAL A 235 3.49 -6.53 16.66
N TYR A 236 4.37 -6.65 15.67
CA TYR A 236 5.26 -5.57 15.24
C TYR A 236 4.75 -4.98 13.92
N LEU A 237 4.37 -3.71 13.94
CA LEU A 237 3.88 -2.97 12.79
C LEU A 237 5.03 -2.18 12.14
N VAL A 238 5.20 -2.30 10.83
CA VAL A 238 6.32 -1.69 10.11
C VAL A 238 5.81 -1.00 8.85
N GLY A 239 6.29 0.20 8.55
CA GLY A 239 5.93 0.93 7.33
C GLY A 239 6.86 2.09 7.06
N GLY A 240 6.49 2.97 6.14
CA GLY A 240 7.31 4.12 5.80
C GLY A 240 6.51 5.32 5.31
N TRP A 241 7.02 6.53 5.49
CA TRP A 241 6.24 7.76 5.24
C TRP A 241 5.78 7.97 3.80
N MET A 242 6.41 7.34 2.81
CA MET A 242 5.93 7.38 1.42
C MET A 242 4.90 6.29 1.12
N ASP A 243 4.69 5.35 2.03
CA ASP A 243 3.70 4.29 1.92
C ASP A 243 2.31 4.74 2.41
N PRO A 244 1.23 4.47 1.66
CA PRO A 244 -0.13 4.92 2.02
C PRO A 244 -0.69 4.24 3.29
N TYR A 245 -0.19 3.06 3.66
CA TYR A 245 -0.73 2.28 4.79
C TYR A 245 -0.15 2.69 6.16
N THR A 246 0.68 3.73 6.20
CA THR A 246 1.34 4.17 7.42
C THR A 246 0.37 4.56 8.54
N ASN A 247 -0.84 5.03 8.20
CA ASN A 247 -1.88 5.37 9.16
C ASN A 247 -2.26 4.22 10.10
N THR A 248 -2.26 2.99 9.58
CA THR A 248 -2.59 1.76 10.30
C THR A 248 -1.72 1.55 11.53
N ILE A 249 -0.43 1.87 11.44
CA ILE A 249 0.53 1.65 12.51
C ILE A 249 0.06 2.42 13.75
N PHE A 250 -0.33 3.68 13.58
CA PHE A 250 -0.78 4.55 14.65
C PHE A 250 -2.12 4.09 15.25
N ARG A 251 -3.11 3.72 14.41
CA ARG A 251 -4.40 3.19 14.88
C ARG A 251 -4.23 1.90 15.67
N MET A 252 -3.40 0.97 15.19
CA MET A 252 -3.18 -0.31 15.85
C MET A 252 -2.38 -0.16 17.16
N LEU A 253 -1.39 0.73 17.20
CA LEU A 253 -0.64 1.04 18.42
C LEU A 253 -1.50 1.70 19.51
N GLU A 254 -2.54 2.44 19.13
CA GLU A 254 -3.50 2.97 20.09
C GLU A 254 -4.46 1.87 20.58
N ASN A 255 -5.00 1.06 19.66
CA ASN A 255 -6.19 0.24 19.95
C ASN A 255 -5.94 -1.20 20.42
N LEU A 256 -4.89 -1.89 19.93
CA LEU A 256 -4.54 -3.23 20.41
C LEU A 256 -4.36 -3.26 21.95
N LYS A 257 -4.28 -4.44 22.56
CA LYS A 257 -3.95 -4.58 24.01
C LYS A 257 -2.83 -5.58 24.28
N VAL A 258 -2.34 -6.22 23.23
CA VAL A 258 -1.20 -7.15 23.24
C VAL A 258 0.13 -6.40 23.27
N PRO A 259 1.25 -7.09 23.59
CA PRO A 259 2.58 -6.56 23.34
C PRO A 259 2.74 -6.15 21.87
N ARG A 260 3.21 -4.93 21.63
CA ARG A 260 3.29 -4.39 20.28
C ARG A 260 4.36 -3.33 20.13
N LYS A 261 4.86 -3.20 18.90
CA LYS A 261 5.82 -2.18 18.50
C LYS A 261 5.45 -1.59 17.14
N GLY A 262 5.88 -0.36 16.90
CA GLY A 262 5.77 0.32 15.60
C GLY A 262 7.13 0.81 15.11
N LEU A 263 7.35 0.69 13.81
CA LEU A 263 8.54 1.18 13.12
C LEU A 263 8.14 1.90 11.83
N VAL A 264 8.46 3.19 11.72
CA VAL A 264 8.17 3.98 10.52
C VAL A 264 9.44 4.63 9.99
N GLY A 265 9.91 4.20 8.83
CA GLY A 265 11.05 4.82 8.14
C GLY A 265 10.62 5.83 7.08
N PRO A 266 11.56 6.37 6.29
CA PRO A 266 11.21 7.23 5.14
C PRO A 266 10.73 6.44 3.92
N TRP A 267 10.76 5.12 3.96
CA TRP A 267 10.59 4.23 2.80
C TRP A 267 9.20 4.34 2.14
N GLY A 268 9.12 3.90 0.89
CA GLY A 268 7.87 3.51 0.23
C GLY A 268 7.43 2.08 0.63
N HIS A 269 6.58 1.48 -0.19
CA HIS A 269 5.99 0.14 -0.04
C HIS A 269 7.02 -0.99 -0.20
N LYS A 270 8.00 -1.06 0.72
CA LYS A 270 9.18 -1.95 0.68
C LYS A 270 9.59 -2.41 2.08
N TYR A 271 10.43 -3.45 2.13
CA TYR A 271 11.06 -3.85 3.39
C TYR A 271 12.18 -2.85 3.76
N PRO A 272 12.36 -2.54 5.05
CA PRO A 272 13.33 -1.54 5.48
C PRO A 272 14.81 -1.83 5.17
N ASN A 273 15.18 -3.08 4.91
CA ASN A 273 16.56 -3.48 4.54
C ASN A 273 16.94 -3.15 3.09
N PHE A 274 15.97 -2.86 2.23
CA PHE A 274 16.20 -2.41 0.85
C PHE A 274 15.21 -1.33 0.41
N GLY A 275 14.56 -0.67 1.36
CA GLY A 275 13.58 0.36 1.11
C GLY A 275 14.22 1.68 0.70
N TYR A 276 13.61 2.33 -0.28
CA TYR A 276 13.95 3.68 -0.71
C TYR A 276 12.78 4.64 -0.43
N PRO A 277 13.08 5.89 -0.06
CA PRO A 277 14.40 6.49 0.15
C PRO A 277 15.06 5.89 1.39
N GLY A 278 16.39 5.91 1.43
CA GLY A 278 17.13 5.58 2.64
C GLY A 278 16.89 6.56 3.81
N PRO A 279 17.42 6.26 5.00
CA PRO A 279 18.36 5.16 5.24
C PRO A 279 17.69 3.80 5.31
N GLN A 280 18.32 2.82 4.67
CA GLN A 280 18.03 1.40 4.90
C GLN A 280 18.58 1.00 6.28
N ILE A 281 17.94 0.04 6.92
CA ILE A 281 18.32 -0.42 8.27
C ILE A 281 18.50 -1.94 8.30
N GLY A 282 19.19 -2.43 9.33
CA GLY A 282 19.31 -3.85 9.67
C GLY A 282 18.00 -4.47 10.14
N PHE A 283 17.00 -4.52 9.25
CA PHE A 283 15.65 -5.00 9.55
C PHE A 283 15.60 -6.50 9.81
N LEU A 284 16.40 -7.28 9.10
CA LEU A 284 16.46 -8.72 9.32
C LEU A 284 17.02 -9.00 10.72
N GLN A 285 18.03 -8.25 11.16
CA GLN A 285 18.57 -8.34 12.52
C GLN A 285 17.55 -7.93 13.57
N GLU A 286 16.78 -6.88 13.32
CA GLU A 286 15.69 -6.44 14.21
C GLU A 286 14.57 -7.50 14.29
N SER A 287 14.21 -8.10 13.15
CA SER A 287 13.21 -9.17 13.08
C SER A 287 13.66 -10.40 13.88
N ILE A 288 14.93 -10.80 13.80
CA ILE A 288 15.47 -11.90 14.63
C ILE A 288 15.32 -11.62 16.12
N ARG A 289 15.52 -10.38 16.59
CA ARG A 289 15.31 -10.03 18.01
C ARG A 289 13.85 -10.19 18.44
N TRP A 290 12.92 -9.89 17.54
CA TRP A 290 11.48 -10.08 17.77
C TRP A 290 11.13 -11.57 17.81
N TRP A 291 11.61 -12.34 16.83
CA TRP A 291 11.39 -13.78 16.76
C TRP A 291 12.00 -14.53 17.93
N ASP A 292 13.23 -14.21 18.32
CA ASP A 292 13.87 -14.86 19.45
C ASP A 292 13.09 -14.60 20.75
N LYS A 293 12.50 -13.42 20.92
CA LYS A 293 11.65 -13.08 22.07
C LYS A 293 10.39 -13.94 22.14
N TRP A 294 9.66 -14.06 21.04
CA TRP A 294 8.30 -14.62 21.05
C TRP A 294 8.23 -16.09 20.64
N LEU A 295 9.16 -16.56 19.81
CA LEU A 295 9.19 -17.94 19.33
C LEU A 295 10.15 -18.83 20.12
N LYS A 296 11.20 -18.25 20.72
CA LYS A 296 12.20 -18.96 21.53
C LYS A 296 12.20 -18.58 23.01
N GLY A 297 11.45 -17.55 23.42
CA GLY A 297 11.38 -17.08 24.80
C GLY A 297 12.64 -16.34 25.30
N SER A 298 13.53 -15.94 24.39
CA SER A 298 14.79 -15.28 24.72
C SER A 298 14.58 -13.83 25.18
N GLU A 299 15.37 -13.35 26.15
CA GLU A 299 15.36 -11.93 26.52
C GLU A 299 16.28 -11.12 25.59
N THR A 300 15.69 -10.44 24.61
CA THR A 300 16.42 -9.67 23.57
C THR A 300 16.46 -8.16 23.84
N GLY A 301 15.81 -7.70 24.90
CA GLY A 301 15.65 -6.29 25.25
C GLY A 301 14.73 -5.50 24.33
N ILE A 302 14.15 -6.11 23.28
CA ILE A 302 13.30 -5.41 22.30
C ILE A 302 12.05 -4.76 22.93
N MET A 303 11.54 -5.37 24.00
CA MET A 303 10.39 -4.85 24.75
C MET A 303 10.76 -3.81 25.82
N HIS A 304 12.05 -3.59 26.09
CA HIS A 304 12.52 -2.48 26.93
C HIS A 304 12.74 -1.19 26.11
N GLU A 305 12.67 -1.29 24.78
CA GLU A 305 12.80 -0.16 23.87
C GLU A 305 11.42 0.48 23.62
N PRO A 306 11.37 1.78 23.25
CA PRO A 306 10.12 2.51 23.04
C PRO A 306 9.12 1.78 22.15
N MET A 307 7.82 1.98 22.41
CA MET A 307 6.74 1.35 21.66
C MET A 307 6.84 1.67 20.17
N LEU A 308 7.09 2.94 19.84
CA LEU A 308 7.18 3.42 18.47
C LEU A 308 8.53 4.06 18.23
N ARG A 309 9.14 3.70 17.09
CA ARG A 309 10.33 4.34 16.56
C ARG A 309 10.05 4.85 15.15
N CYS A 310 10.17 6.16 14.94
CA CYS A 310 9.87 6.79 13.66
C CYS A 310 11.08 7.57 13.12
N TYR A 311 11.18 7.73 11.81
CA TYR A 311 12.19 8.57 11.18
C TYR A 311 11.63 9.97 10.94
N LEU A 312 12.01 10.97 11.74
CA LEU A 312 11.61 12.35 11.46
C LEU A 312 12.43 12.89 10.30
N GLN A 313 11.78 13.20 9.19
CA GLN A 313 12.42 13.67 7.96
C GLN A 313 12.77 15.15 8.06
N ASP A 314 13.94 15.54 7.55
CA ASP A 314 14.33 16.95 7.46
C ASP A 314 13.77 17.60 6.20
N THR A 315 13.78 18.93 6.20
CA THR A 315 13.43 19.78 5.05
C THR A 315 14.26 19.40 3.82
N THR A 316 13.59 19.12 2.70
CA THR A 316 14.25 19.03 1.38
C THR A 316 13.35 19.62 0.29
N PRO A 317 13.93 20.01 -0.86
CA PRO A 317 13.18 20.30 -2.08
C PRO A 317 12.32 19.12 -2.54
N PRO A 318 11.23 19.39 -3.29
CA PRO A 318 10.42 18.35 -3.90
C PRO A 318 11.22 17.63 -4.98
N ALA A 319 11.13 16.30 -4.99
CA ALA A 319 11.66 15.49 -6.08
C ALA A 319 10.81 14.22 -6.21
N PRO A 320 10.39 13.84 -7.43
CA PRO A 320 9.64 12.61 -7.68
C PRO A 320 10.40 11.32 -7.33
N TYR A 321 11.70 11.44 -7.04
CA TYR A 321 12.54 10.37 -6.53
C TYR A 321 13.68 10.94 -5.70
N VAL A 322 13.99 10.28 -4.59
CA VAL A 322 15.16 10.57 -3.77
C VAL A 322 15.77 9.26 -3.29
N GLU A 323 17.08 9.11 -3.43
CA GLU A 323 17.81 7.91 -3.00
C GLU A 323 17.87 7.83 -1.46
N SER A 324 17.99 8.96 -0.78
CA SER A 324 18.04 9.01 0.68
C SER A 324 17.39 10.28 1.19
N ARG A 325 16.71 10.17 2.34
CA ARG A 325 16.07 11.28 3.03
C ARG A 325 16.87 11.66 4.27
N PRO A 326 17.38 12.89 4.40
CA PRO A 326 17.96 13.37 5.65
C PRO A 326 16.90 13.39 6.75
N GLY A 327 17.34 13.19 7.99
CA GLY A 327 16.45 13.09 9.13
C GLY A 327 17.10 12.33 10.29
N ARG A 328 16.28 11.96 11.27
CA ARG A 328 16.73 11.22 12.46
C ARG A 328 15.64 10.34 13.04
N TRP A 329 16.05 9.27 13.71
CA TRP A 329 15.13 8.42 14.46
C TRP A 329 14.66 9.11 15.75
N VAL A 330 13.37 8.98 16.04
CA VAL A 330 12.70 9.49 17.24
C VAL A 330 11.87 8.41 17.92
N ALA A 331 11.62 8.58 19.21
CA ALA A 331 10.95 7.62 20.07
C ALA A 331 9.61 8.13 20.62
N GLU A 332 8.65 7.22 20.77
CA GLU A 332 7.46 7.40 21.60
C GLU A 332 7.22 6.14 22.44
N ASP A 333 7.18 6.29 23.77
CA ASP A 333 6.91 5.19 24.71
C ASP A 333 5.47 4.70 24.62
N ASN A 334 4.56 5.58 24.22
CA ASN A 334 3.13 5.33 24.12
C ASN A 334 2.54 6.21 23.03
N TRP A 335 1.69 5.62 22.18
CA TRP A 335 0.99 6.34 21.13
C TRP A 335 -0.49 6.55 21.45
N SER A 336 -1.02 7.72 21.08
CA SER A 336 -2.44 8.00 21.01
C SER A 336 -2.67 9.22 20.14
N ASP A 337 -3.57 9.11 19.16
CA ASP A 337 -3.99 10.22 18.31
C ASP A 337 -4.89 11.21 19.06
N SER A 338 -5.43 10.80 20.21
CA SER A 338 -6.29 11.64 21.07
C SER A 338 -5.53 12.68 21.88
N LYS A 339 -4.18 12.67 21.85
CA LYS A 339 -3.38 13.75 22.45
C LYS A 339 -3.84 15.09 21.82
N PRO A 340 -4.18 16.12 22.62
CA PRO A 340 -4.64 17.39 22.06
C PRO A 340 -3.65 17.90 21.01
N SER A 341 -4.17 18.28 19.83
CA SER A 341 -3.37 19.03 18.85
C SER A 341 -2.72 20.20 19.56
N ARG A 342 -1.40 20.31 19.39
CA ARG A 342 -0.60 21.32 20.09
C ARG A 342 -0.61 22.66 19.36
N LYS A 343 -1.10 22.70 18.11
CA LYS A 343 -1.14 23.92 17.30
C LYS A 343 -2.37 23.97 16.39
N ARG A 344 -3.28 24.90 16.68
CA ARG A 344 -4.42 25.24 15.83
C ARG A 344 -4.13 26.51 15.03
N LEU A 345 -4.43 26.46 13.73
CA LEU A 345 -4.37 27.59 12.82
C LEU A 345 -5.76 27.88 12.25
N GLY A 346 -6.18 29.15 12.29
CA GLY A 346 -7.37 29.64 11.59
C GLY A 346 -7.10 29.88 10.12
N LEU A 347 -8.17 30.05 9.34
CA LEU A 347 -8.10 30.36 7.91
C LEU A 347 -8.49 31.82 7.68
N ALA A 348 -7.77 32.48 6.77
CA ALA A 348 -8.07 33.80 6.24
C ALA A 348 -7.65 33.85 4.76
N PRO A 349 -8.11 34.81 3.93
CA PRO A 349 -7.73 34.89 2.53
C PRO A 349 -6.21 34.82 2.33
N GLY A 350 -5.72 33.72 1.74
CA GLY A 350 -4.31 33.48 1.48
C GLY A 350 -3.44 33.12 2.70
N GLN A 351 -4.01 33.01 3.91
CA GLN A 351 -3.23 32.94 5.15
C GLN A 351 -3.74 31.88 6.14
N LEU A 352 -2.79 31.20 6.79
CA LEU A 352 -3.00 30.45 8.03
C LEU A 352 -2.65 31.36 9.23
N THR A 353 -3.61 31.56 10.14
CA THR A 353 -3.51 32.53 11.23
C THR A 353 -3.41 31.87 12.60
N THR A 354 -2.67 32.46 13.53
CA THR A 354 -2.67 32.03 14.95
C THR A 354 -3.80 32.73 15.69
N GLY A 355 -4.83 32.01 16.11
CA GLY A 355 -5.85 32.47 17.06
C GLY A 355 -7.18 32.98 16.47
N HIS A 356 -7.19 33.63 15.30
CA HIS A 356 -8.44 34.15 14.71
C HIS A 356 -8.53 33.89 13.20
N SER A 357 -9.57 33.15 12.79
CA SER A 357 -10.04 33.14 11.40
C SER A 357 -10.74 34.46 11.06
N THR A 358 -10.90 34.76 9.77
CA THR A 358 -11.71 35.91 9.30
C THR A 358 -13.13 35.48 8.95
N ASP A 359 -14.07 36.43 8.85
CA ASP A 359 -15.47 36.19 8.42
C ASP A 359 -15.62 35.99 6.90
N ASP A 360 -14.51 35.83 6.19
CA ASP A 360 -14.51 35.65 4.73
C ASP A 360 -15.11 34.31 4.32
N LYS A 361 -15.77 34.32 3.16
CA LYS A 361 -16.23 33.12 2.45
C LYS A 361 -15.52 33.03 1.12
N LEU A 362 -14.79 31.94 0.90
CA LEU A 362 -13.90 31.77 -0.25
C LEU A 362 -14.42 30.66 -1.15
N ASP A 363 -14.59 30.97 -2.43
CA ASP A 363 -15.02 30.01 -3.44
C ASP A 363 -13.81 29.31 -4.10
N ILE A 364 -13.96 28.03 -4.42
CA ILE A 364 -13.01 27.27 -5.26
C ILE A 364 -13.74 26.36 -6.24
N CYS A 365 -13.30 26.38 -7.49
CA CYS A 365 -13.73 25.48 -8.56
C CYS A 365 -12.47 25.04 -9.31
N SER A 366 -11.94 23.87 -8.94
CA SER A 366 -10.66 23.39 -9.45
C SER A 366 -10.79 22.79 -10.86
N PRO A 367 -9.81 23.00 -11.76
CA PRO A 367 -9.75 22.23 -13.01
C PRO A 367 -9.50 20.75 -12.70
N GLN A 368 -10.01 19.84 -13.53
CA GLN A 368 -9.88 18.39 -13.32
C GLN A 368 -8.43 17.88 -13.39
N THR A 369 -7.50 18.73 -13.80
CA THR A 369 -6.06 18.48 -13.85
C THR A 369 -5.32 18.74 -12.52
N VAL A 370 -6.02 19.16 -11.46
CA VAL A 370 -5.44 19.17 -10.11
C VAL A 370 -5.26 17.72 -9.64
N GLY A 371 -4.04 17.36 -9.26
CA GLY A 371 -3.62 16.07 -8.72
C GLY A 371 -2.41 15.46 -9.44
N PHE A 372 -2.06 15.90 -10.65
CA PHE A 372 -1.02 15.28 -11.49
C PHE A 372 0.41 15.45 -10.97
N ALA A 373 0.73 16.51 -10.22
CA ALA A 373 1.99 16.65 -9.48
C ALA A 373 1.91 16.07 -8.06
N GLY A 374 0.77 15.50 -7.68
CA GLY A 374 0.54 14.86 -6.38
C GLY A 374 1.35 13.58 -6.17
N GLY A 375 1.92 12.98 -7.22
CA GLY A 375 2.54 11.64 -7.13
C GLY A 375 1.49 10.52 -7.10
N ARG A 376 1.94 9.27 -7.10
CA ARG A 376 1.04 8.11 -7.02
C ARG A 376 0.52 7.89 -5.60
N TRP A 377 -0.59 7.15 -5.49
CA TRP A 377 -1.08 6.72 -4.17
C TRP A 377 -0.16 5.64 -3.58
N LEU A 378 0.17 4.61 -4.38
CA LEU A 378 1.12 3.57 -4.00
C LEU A 378 2.52 3.87 -4.55
N ILE A 379 3.48 4.12 -3.66
CA ILE A 379 4.86 4.44 -4.03
C ILE A 379 5.78 3.31 -3.53
N PHE A 380 6.48 2.65 -4.44
CA PHE A 380 7.46 1.59 -4.17
C PHE A 380 8.87 2.12 -3.89
N GLY A 381 9.08 3.43 -4.01
CA GLY A 381 10.37 4.08 -3.77
C GLY A 381 11.30 4.03 -4.98
N VAL A 382 10.73 4.00 -6.20
CA VAL A 382 11.47 3.99 -7.47
C VAL A 382 11.24 5.30 -8.24
N GLU A 383 11.93 5.49 -9.36
CA GLU A 383 11.94 6.75 -10.09
C GLU A 383 10.56 7.21 -10.56
N GLY A 384 10.21 8.46 -10.26
CA GLY A 384 9.04 9.14 -10.83
C GLY A 384 7.70 8.85 -10.16
N GLU A 385 7.67 8.09 -9.06
CA GLU A 385 6.43 7.79 -8.33
C GLU A 385 6.07 8.83 -7.27
N GLY A 386 7.08 9.47 -6.68
CA GLY A 386 6.91 10.45 -5.62
C GLY A 386 6.29 11.77 -6.11
N PRO A 387 5.81 12.62 -5.19
CA PRO A 387 5.23 13.91 -5.53
C PRO A 387 6.26 14.85 -6.17
N GLY A 388 5.80 15.59 -7.19
CA GLY A 388 6.54 16.71 -7.77
C GLY A 388 6.41 17.99 -6.95
N ASP A 389 6.81 19.12 -7.54
CA ASP A 389 6.68 20.43 -6.92
C ASP A 389 5.20 20.87 -6.86
N GLN A 390 4.70 21.10 -5.65
CA GLN A 390 3.29 21.41 -5.42
C GLN A 390 2.89 22.84 -5.83
N ARG A 391 3.81 23.64 -6.38
CA ARG A 391 3.44 24.88 -7.09
C ARG A 391 2.50 24.61 -8.27
N LEU A 392 2.63 23.45 -8.91
CA LEU A 392 1.76 23.05 -10.02
C LEU A 392 0.30 22.87 -9.55
N GLU A 393 0.11 22.29 -8.37
CA GLU A 393 -1.22 22.09 -7.76
C GLU A 393 -1.83 23.38 -7.22
N ALA A 394 -0.99 24.30 -6.76
CA ALA A 394 -1.43 25.58 -6.20
C ALA A 394 -2.22 26.43 -7.20
N GLY A 395 -1.96 26.29 -8.52
CA GLY A 395 -2.66 27.06 -9.56
C GLY A 395 -4.15 26.73 -9.70
N GLY A 396 -4.58 25.54 -9.28
CA GLY A 396 -5.98 25.10 -9.31
C GLY A 396 -6.62 24.98 -7.93
N SER A 397 -5.98 25.49 -6.88
CA SER A 397 -6.37 25.28 -5.48
C SER A 397 -6.53 26.60 -4.71
N LEU A 398 -7.34 26.57 -3.66
CA LEU A 398 -7.40 27.65 -2.67
C LEU A 398 -6.26 27.46 -1.66
N VAL A 399 -5.35 28.43 -1.61
CA VAL A 399 -4.09 28.33 -0.86
C VAL A 399 -4.10 29.19 0.40
N PHE A 400 -3.61 28.63 1.51
CA PHE A 400 -3.43 29.30 2.79
C PHE A 400 -1.99 29.07 3.28
N ASP A 401 -1.21 30.15 3.39
CA ASP A 401 0.18 30.07 3.86
C ASP A 401 0.34 30.60 5.28
N SER A 402 1.15 29.94 6.09
CA SER A 402 1.59 30.49 7.36
C SER A 402 2.58 31.65 7.16
N LYS A 403 2.86 32.38 8.24
CA LYS A 403 4.10 33.17 8.32
C LYS A 403 5.31 32.25 8.18
N SER A 404 6.41 32.78 7.67
CA SER A 404 7.70 32.05 7.69
C SER A 404 8.07 31.72 9.13
N LEU A 405 8.48 30.48 9.36
CA LEU A 405 8.90 30.02 10.66
C LEU A 405 10.21 30.70 11.06
N THR A 406 10.26 31.24 12.28
CA THR A 406 11.48 31.82 12.85
C THR A 406 12.36 30.76 13.53
N GLU A 407 11.77 29.63 13.88
CA GLU A 407 12.42 28.47 14.48
C GLU A 407 11.87 27.18 13.85
N PRO A 408 12.66 26.11 13.77
CA PRO A 408 12.21 24.86 13.20
C PRO A 408 11.17 24.18 14.10
N LEU A 409 10.18 23.51 13.48
CA LEU A 409 9.12 22.78 14.18
C LEU A 409 9.09 21.32 13.76
N ASP A 410 8.97 20.43 14.73
CA ASP A 410 8.77 19.01 14.49
C ASP A 410 7.28 18.69 14.51
N PHE A 411 6.84 17.89 13.54
CA PHE A 411 5.49 17.35 13.50
C PHE A 411 5.55 15.84 13.39
N LEU A 412 4.76 15.16 14.22
CA LEU A 412 4.61 13.71 14.21
C LEU A 412 3.16 13.35 14.53
N GLY A 413 2.43 12.88 13.53
CA GLY A 413 1.03 12.49 13.65
C GLY A 413 0.21 12.88 12.43
N ALA A 414 -1.12 12.80 12.53
CA ALA A 414 -2.04 13.22 11.48
C ALA A 414 -2.53 14.67 11.68
N PRO A 415 -2.38 15.56 10.69
CA PRO A 415 -3.10 16.83 10.64
C PRO A 415 -4.61 16.60 10.55
N VAL A 416 -5.39 17.54 11.09
CA VAL A 416 -6.85 17.54 10.96
C VAL A 416 -7.32 18.87 10.42
N VAL A 417 -7.96 18.85 9.24
CA VAL A 417 -8.61 20.02 8.65
C VAL A 417 -10.09 19.96 9.00
N LYS A 418 -10.59 20.99 9.68
CA LYS A 418 -12.01 21.18 9.98
C LYS A 418 -12.53 22.28 9.08
N LEU A 419 -13.55 21.97 8.29
CA LEU A 419 -14.12 22.90 7.32
C LEU A 419 -15.59 23.12 7.60
N ARG A 420 -16.01 24.38 7.58
CA ARG A 420 -17.39 24.77 7.34
C ARG A 420 -17.52 25.04 5.84
N ILE A 421 -18.23 24.16 5.14
CA ILE A 421 -18.18 24.08 3.67
C ILE A 421 -19.57 23.92 3.05
N ALA A 422 -19.80 24.60 1.93
CA ALA A 422 -20.97 24.43 1.08
C ALA A 422 -20.55 24.01 -0.34
N SER A 423 -21.43 23.28 -1.03
CA SER A 423 -21.27 22.90 -2.45
C SER A 423 -22.42 23.46 -3.26
N ASN A 424 -22.19 23.78 -4.54
CA ASN A 424 -23.28 24.09 -5.48
C ASN A 424 -23.95 22.85 -6.09
N LYS A 425 -23.48 21.64 -5.77
CA LYS A 425 -23.98 20.36 -6.28
C LYS A 425 -24.22 19.36 -5.15
N PRO A 426 -25.12 18.37 -5.34
CA PRO A 426 -25.40 17.34 -4.34
C PRO A 426 -24.23 16.39 -4.05
N ASN A 427 -23.39 16.14 -5.06
CA ASN A 427 -22.20 15.30 -4.96
C ASN A 427 -20.97 16.19 -5.13
N ALA A 428 -20.07 16.16 -4.15
CA ALA A 428 -18.81 16.89 -4.22
C ALA A 428 -17.78 16.24 -3.31
N LEU A 429 -16.51 16.37 -3.70
CA LEU A 429 -15.37 16.02 -2.87
C LEU A 429 -14.55 17.27 -2.55
N VAL A 430 -13.81 17.21 -1.46
CA VAL A 430 -12.76 18.18 -1.13
C VAL A 430 -11.46 17.42 -0.91
N ALA A 431 -10.39 17.89 -1.53
CA ALA A 431 -9.03 17.42 -1.28
C ALA A 431 -8.25 18.50 -0.53
N ALA A 432 -7.42 18.06 0.41
CA ALA A 432 -6.56 18.92 1.22
C ALA A 432 -5.12 18.42 1.15
N THR A 433 -4.21 19.30 0.76
CA THR A 433 -2.77 19.02 0.70
C THR A 433 -2.03 19.95 1.65
N LEU A 434 -1.25 19.36 2.56
CA LEU A 434 -0.34 20.06 3.45
C LEU A 434 1.08 19.97 2.88
N SER A 435 1.74 21.12 2.78
CA SER A 435 3.07 21.23 2.17
C SER A 435 4.00 22.15 2.95
N GLU A 436 5.30 21.94 2.78
CA GLU A 436 6.36 22.87 3.16
C GLU A 436 6.71 23.77 1.96
N VAL A 437 6.56 25.08 2.12
CA VAL A 437 7.06 26.08 1.16
C VAL A 437 8.45 26.50 1.61
N LEU A 438 9.46 26.20 0.81
CA LEU A 438 10.85 26.51 1.11
C LEU A 438 11.17 28.00 0.90
N PRO A 439 12.24 28.54 1.50
CA PRO A 439 12.72 29.89 1.21
C PRO A 439 13.03 30.15 -0.27
N SER A 440 13.35 29.10 -1.03
CA SER A 440 13.55 29.16 -2.49
C SER A 440 12.24 29.30 -3.28
N GLY A 441 11.10 29.11 -2.64
CA GLY A 441 9.77 29.07 -3.26
C GLY A 441 9.35 27.69 -3.76
N ALA A 442 10.23 26.68 -3.76
CA ALA A 442 9.85 25.30 -4.06
C ALA A 442 8.91 24.75 -2.98
N VAL A 443 7.96 23.88 -3.36
CA VAL A 443 6.93 23.38 -2.44
C VAL A 443 6.92 21.86 -2.38
N THR A 444 7.23 21.32 -1.19
CA THR A 444 7.30 19.89 -0.91
C THR A 444 6.02 19.41 -0.26
N LYS A 445 5.38 18.38 -0.84
CA LYS A 445 4.20 17.74 -0.24
C LYS A 445 4.60 17.02 1.06
N VAL A 446 3.84 17.23 2.12
CA VAL A 446 4.09 16.63 3.45
C VAL A 446 3.00 15.64 3.84
N SER A 447 1.74 16.02 3.63
CA SER A 447 0.59 15.15 3.91
C SER A 447 -0.58 15.54 3.00
N HIS A 448 -1.56 14.65 2.85
CA HIS A 448 -2.77 14.92 2.10
C HIS A 448 -3.94 14.08 2.63
N GLY A 449 -5.14 14.44 2.20
CA GLY A 449 -6.38 13.72 2.48
C GLY A 449 -7.49 14.18 1.54
N VAL A 450 -8.45 13.32 1.32
CA VAL A 450 -9.64 13.57 0.49
C VAL A 450 -10.87 13.19 1.28
N LEU A 451 -12.00 13.83 0.99
CA LEU A 451 -13.29 13.47 1.56
C LEU A 451 -14.38 13.69 0.51
N ASN A 452 -15.14 12.63 0.22
CA ASN A 452 -16.43 12.76 -0.41
C ASN A 452 -17.41 13.34 0.63
N LEU A 453 -17.93 14.54 0.36
CA LEU A 453 -18.75 15.30 1.32
C LEU A 453 -20.09 14.62 1.63
N THR A 454 -20.54 13.67 0.80
CA THR A 454 -21.70 12.83 1.14
C THR A 454 -21.40 11.86 2.30
N HIS A 455 -20.13 11.54 2.53
CA HIS A 455 -19.62 10.68 3.61
C HIS A 455 -19.20 11.45 4.88
N ARG A 456 -19.58 12.73 5.02
CA ARG A 456 -19.21 13.60 6.16
C ARG A 456 -19.63 13.06 7.55
N HIS A 457 -20.52 12.07 7.60
CA HIS A 457 -20.99 11.43 8.84
C HIS A 457 -20.60 9.94 8.93
N GLY A 458 -19.70 9.46 8.06
CA GLY A 458 -19.28 8.07 7.96
C GLY A 458 -19.49 7.49 6.56
N HIS A 459 -19.08 6.23 6.39
CA HIS A 459 -19.03 5.58 5.08
C HIS A 459 -20.14 4.54 4.82
N GLU A 460 -21.08 4.39 5.75
CA GLU A 460 -22.19 3.42 5.67
C GLU A 460 -23.50 4.08 5.22
N ASP A 461 -23.90 5.16 5.91
CA ASP A 461 -25.08 5.97 5.60
C ASP A 461 -24.65 7.30 4.98
N VAL A 462 -24.48 7.29 3.66
CA VAL A 462 -24.12 8.49 2.88
C VAL A 462 -25.35 9.33 2.60
N ARG A 463 -25.17 10.65 2.57
CA ARG A 463 -26.28 11.59 2.36
C ARG A 463 -25.88 12.69 1.38
N PRO A 464 -26.77 13.09 0.47
CA PRO A 464 -26.44 14.09 -0.52
C PRO A 464 -26.32 15.45 0.16
N LEU A 465 -25.68 16.40 -0.53
CA LEU A 465 -25.65 17.79 -0.12
C LEU A 465 -26.87 18.53 -0.67
N GLU A 466 -27.41 19.46 0.11
CA GLU A 466 -28.30 20.49 -0.39
C GLU A 466 -27.45 21.64 -0.96
N PRO A 467 -27.59 22.00 -2.25
CA PRO A 467 -26.81 23.07 -2.84
C PRO A 467 -26.89 24.39 -2.06
N GLY A 468 -25.73 24.95 -1.70
CA GLY A 468 -25.60 26.19 -0.94
C GLY A 468 -25.74 26.06 0.58
N GLN A 469 -26.13 24.89 1.10
CA GLN A 469 -26.14 24.63 2.54
C GLN A 469 -24.71 24.39 3.04
N PHE A 470 -24.36 25.02 4.16
CA PHE A 470 -23.09 24.77 4.84
C PHE A 470 -23.18 23.57 5.79
N TYR A 471 -22.16 22.72 5.72
CA TYR A 471 -21.95 21.56 6.56
C TYR A 471 -20.60 21.64 7.28
N ASP A 472 -20.50 20.95 8.41
CA ASP A 472 -19.21 20.72 9.06
C ASP A 472 -18.61 19.42 8.52
N ALA A 473 -17.38 19.51 8.05
CA ALA A 473 -16.61 18.38 7.53
C ALA A 473 -15.25 18.32 8.23
N THR A 474 -14.83 17.11 8.60
CA THR A 474 -13.52 16.88 9.21
C THR A 474 -12.71 15.94 8.33
N LEU A 475 -11.55 16.41 7.87
CA LEU A 475 -10.59 15.64 7.10
C LEU A 475 -9.37 15.36 7.96
N LYS A 476 -9.15 14.09 8.30
CA LYS A 476 -7.88 13.63 8.87
C LYS A 476 -6.93 13.34 7.71
N LEU A 477 -5.81 14.07 7.63
CA LEU A 477 -4.80 13.83 6.61
C LEU A 477 -3.88 12.67 7.05
N ASN A 478 -3.11 12.12 6.11
CA ASN A 478 -2.17 11.04 6.41
C ASN A 478 -1.15 11.43 7.49
N HIS A 479 -0.80 10.46 8.33
CA HIS A 479 0.26 10.61 9.31
C HIS A 479 1.59 10.92 8.62
N PHE A 480 2.37 11.80 9.23
CA PHE A 480 3.71 12.12 8.75
C PHE A 480 4.64 12.40 9.92
N GLY A 481 5.95 12.27 9.65
CA GLY A 481 7.02 12.69 10.53
C GLY A 481 7.98 13.61 9.79
N GLN A 482 7.87 14.92 10.04
CA GLN A 482 8.65 15.94 9.32
C GLN A 482 9.06 17.07 10.26
N ARG A 483 10.31 17.49 10.16
CA ARG A 483 10.83 18.76 10.66
C ARG A 483 10.71 19.81 9.57
N ILE A 484 10.08 20.92 9.88
CA ILE A 484 9.92 22.08 8.99
C ILE A 484 10.94 23.13 9.41
N GLY A 485 11.78 23.54 8.45
CA GLY A 485 12.95 24.38 8.72
C GLY A 485 12.64 25.86 8.94
N THR A 486 13.61 26.59 9.51
CA THR A 486 13.56 28.06 9.60
C THR A 486 13.46 28.68 8.21
N GLY A 487 12.62 29.71 8.09
CA GLY A 487 12.34 30.41 6.83
C GLY A 487 11.25 29.77 5.98
N SER A 488 11.00 28.46 6.14
CA SER A 488 9.90 27.76 5.47
C SER A 488 8.54 28.24 5.96
N ARG A 489 7.49 27.96 5.18
CA ARG A 489 6.08 28.16 5.55
C ARG A 489 5.34 26.84 5.46
N LEU A 490 4.29 26.71 6.25
CA LEU A 490 3.29 25.68 6.05
C LEU A 490 2.26 26.20 5.04
N ARG A 491 1.86 25.35 4.10
CA ARG A 491 0.80 25.61 3.13
C ARG A 491 -0.29 24.58 3.26
N LEU A 492 -1.54 25.03 3.40
CA LEU A 492 -2.72 24.23 3.14
C LEU A 492 -3.28 24.62 1.76
N ALA A 493 -3.48 23.65 0.87
CA ALA A 493 -4.17 23.83 -0.40
C ALA A 493 -5.46 23.00 -0.40
N LEU A 494 -6.59 23.63 -0.74
CA LEU A 494 -7.89 22.98 -0.87
C LEU A 494 -8.34 22.97 -2.34
N SER A 495 -8.80 21.83 -2.84
CA SER A 495 -9.33 21.69 -4.20
C SER A 495 -10.65 20.91 -4.23
N SER A 496 -11.45 21.11 -5.28
CA SER A 496 -12.74 20.42 -5.48
C SER A 496 -12.65 19.14 -6.32
N THR A 497 -11.43 18.76 -6.71
CA THR A 497 -11.08 17.54 -7.46
C THR A 497 -9.61 17.18 -7.18
N TYR A 498 -9.20 15.93 -7.42
CA TYR A 498 -7.82 15.47 -7.21
C TYR A 498 -7.47 14.23 -8.06
N PHE A 499 -7.67 14.30 -9.37
CA PHE A 499 -7.33 13.23 -10.32
C PHE A 499 -5.84 13.32 -10.72
N PRO A 500 -5.09 12.20 -10.88
CA PRO A 500 -5.54 10.81 -10.92
C PRO A 500 -5.55 10.07 -9.59
N LEU A 501 -5.44 10.73 -8.43
CA LEU A 501 -5.52 10.02 -7.15
C LEU A 501 -6.92 9.40 -6.96
N VAL A 502 -7.95 10.22 -7.13
CA VAL A 502 -9.36 9.83 -6.99
C VAL A 502 -10.17 10.17 -8.22
N TRP A 503 -11.21 9.38 -8.46
CA TRP A 503 -12.14 9.64 -9.55
C TRP A 503 -12.96 10.93 -9.34
N PRO A 504 -13.20 11.74 -10.39
CA PRO A 504 -13.98 12.97 -10.28
C PRO A 504 -15.45 12.76 -9.88
N SER A 505 -16.03 13.80 -9.28
CA SER A 505 -17.49 13.93 -9.12
C SER A 505 -18.21 13.91 -10.48
N PRO A 506 -19.49 13.52 -10.57
CA PRO A 506 -20.21 13.42 -11.85
C PRO A 506 -20.43 14.77 -12.56
N GLU A 507 -20.29 15.87 -11.82
CA GLU A 507 -20.45 17.24 -12.30
C GLU A 507 -19.31 18.11 -11.78
N ILE A 508 -19.05 19.25 -12.43
CA ILE A 508 -18.12 20.27 -11.93
C ILE A 508 -18.71 20.90 -10.66
N THR A 509 -17.92 20.87 -9.59
CA THR A 509 -18.29 21.35 -8.27
C THR A 509 -17.54 22.62 -7.91
N LYS A 510 -18.30 23.61 -7.43
CA LYS A 510 -17.79 24.81 -6.76
C LYS A 510 -18.07 24.66 -5.27
N LEU A 511 -17.01 24.78 -4.47
CA LEU A 511 -17.08 24.77 -3.02
C LEU A 511 -16.95 26.18 -2.47
N THR A 512 -17.66 26.48 -1.38
CA THR A 512 -17.52 27.72 -0.61
C THR A 512 -17.05 27.37 0.80
N ILE A 513 -15.89 27.90 1.19
CA ILE A 513 -15.28 27.70 2.52
C ILE A 513 -15.61 28.91 3.40
N ASP A 514 -16.23 28.67 4.56
CA ASP A 514 -16.42 29.68 5.61
C ASP A 514 -15.20 29.67 6.53
N CYS A 515 -14.36 30.70 6.40
CA CYS A 515 -13.11 30.81 7.14
C CYS A 515 -13.32 30.87 8.66
N ALA A 516 -14.36 31.58 9.12
CA ALA A 516 -14.61 31.82 10.55
C ALA A 516 -14.78 30.53 11.34
N HIS A 517 -15.33 29.50 10.70
CA HIS A 517 -15.62 28.21 11.29
C HIS A 517 -14.73 27.07 10.76
N SER A 518 -13.63 27.42 10.09
CA SER A 518 -12.66 26.46 9.56
C SER A 518 -11.30 26.61 10.23
N SER A 519 -10.58 25.50 10.39
CA SER A 519 -9.28 25.46 11.05
C SER A 519 -8.42 24.28 10.60
N LEU A 520 -7.10 24.43 10.73
CA LEU A 520 -6.11 23.37 10.61
C LEU A 520 -5.49 23.08 11.98
N ASP A 521 -5.67 21.85 12.47
CA ASP A 521 -5.05 21.33 13.69
C ASP A 521 -3.80 20.52 13.30
N LEU A 522 -2.63 20.88 13.83
CA LEU A 522 -1.33 20.25 13.53
C LEU A 522 -0.81 19.41 14.71
N PRO A 523 -0.15 18.27 14.43
CA PRO A 523 0.40 17.37 15.44
C PRO A 523 1.85 17.78 15.80
N GLU A 524 2.02 19.00 16.33
CA GLU A 524 3.35 19.47 16.75
C GLU A 524 3.92 18.55 17.85
N ARG A 525 5.17 18.14 17.66
CA ARG A 525 5.91 17.25 18.56
C ARG A 525 6.87 18.08 19.41
N SER A 526 6.87 17.85 20.72
CA SER A 526 7.90 18.40 21.60
C SER A 526 9.10 17.47 21.68
N ASP A 527 10.25 18.03 22.04
CA ASP A 527 11.48 17.27 22.25
C ASP A 527 11.28 16.10 23.22
N ASN A 528 11.77 14.92 22.83
CA ASN A 528 11.82 13.75 23.69
C ASN A 528 13.28 13.41 24.01
N PRO A 529 13.71 13.46 25.29
CA PRO A 529 15.07 13.10 25.68
C PRO A 529 15.51 11.70 25.23
N GLN A 530 14.56 10.77 25.07
CA GLN A 530 14.84 9.39 24.61
C GLN A 530 15.35 9.32 23.17
N ASP A 531 15.08 10.34 22.34
CA ASP A 531 15.56 10.39 20.96
C ASP A 531 17.10 10.22 20.93
N SER A 532 17.79 10.86 21.87
CA SER A 532 19.24 10.79 22.04
C SER A 532 19.76 9.44 22.58
N GLN A 533 18.87 8.62 23.12
CA GLN A 533 19.18 7.33 23.75
C GLN A 533 18.87 6.14 22.84
N LEU A 534 18.25 6.38 21.67
CA LEU A 534 17.95 5.35 20.70
C LEU A 534 19.24 4.68 20.21
N LYS A 535 19.29 3.36 20.36
CA LYS A 535 20.38 2.56 19.80
C LYS A 535 20.34 2.66 18.27
N PRO A 536 21.48 2.90 17.59
CA PRO A 536 21.51 2.87 16.14
C PRO A 536 21.14 1.47 15.65
N PHE A 537 20.40 1.41 14.54
CA PHE A 537 20.20 0.14 13.85
C PHE A 537 21.54 -0.36 13.31
N ARG A 538 21.69 -1.69 13.22
CA ARG A 538 22.80 -2.28 12.46
C ARG A 538 22.65 -1.92 10.98
N PRO A 539 23.72 -1.95 10.18
CA PRO A 539 23.61 -1.82 8.72
C PRO A 539 22.68 -2.87 8.12
N ALA A 540 21.99 -2.50 7.04
CA ALA A 540 21.16 -3.43 6.28
C ALA A 540 21.99 -4.60 5.76
N VAL A 541 21.38 -5.78 5.75
CA VAL A 541 21.93 -7.00 5.14
C VAL A 541 20.86 -7.59 4.25
N ASN A 542 21.27 -8.08 3.09
CA ASN A 542 20.41 -8.67 2.09
C ASN A 542 21.10 -9.92 1.54
N GLY A 543 20.33 -10.99 1.33
CA GLY A 543 20.73 -12.04 0.40
C GLY A 543 20.62 -11.59 -1.06
N SER A 544 20.72 -12.53 -1.98
CA SER A 544 20.59 -12.29 -3.41
C SER A 544 20.09 -13.55 -4.10
N LEU A 545 19.36 -13.37 -5.21
CA LEU A 545 19.06 -14.44 -6.16
C LEU A 545 20.06 -14.38 -7.31
N ALA A 546 20.69 -15.50 -7.66
CA ALA A 546 21.53 -15.56 -8.85
C ALA A 546 20.64 -15.58 -10.10
N GLN A 547 20.81 -14.57 -10.94
CA GLN A 547 20.03 -14.44 -12.16
C GLN A 547 20.80 -13.72 -13.25
N LYS A 548 20.46 -14.04 -14.49
CA LYS A 548 21.01 -13.46 -15.71
C LYS A 548 19.98 -12.56 -16.38
N GLU A 549 20.38 -11.33 -16.68
CA GLU A 549 19.59 -10.43 -17.52
C GLU A 549 19.63 -10.91 -19.00
N LEU A 550 18.47 -11.11 -19.60
CA LEU A 550 18.30 -11.49 -21.01
C LEU A 550 17.80 -10.31 -21.86
N ARG A 551 16.95 -9.46 -21.29
CA ARG A 551 16.49 -8.20 -21.86
C ARG A 551 16.56 -7.13 -20.76
N PRO A 552 17.17 -5.96 -21.00
CA PRO A 552 17.29 -4.94 -19.98
C PRO A 552 15.95 -4.26 -19.69
N ALA A 553 15.76 -3.88 -18.43
CA ALA A 553 14.61 -3.12 -17.98
C ALA A 553 14.60 -1.68 -18.55
N LYS A 554 13.41 -1.13 -18.76
CA LYS A 554 13.16 0.23 -19.25
C LYS A 554 11.91 0.80 -18.62
N HIS A 555 12.03 2.00 -18.05
CA HIS A 555 10.91 2.67 -17.40
C HIS A 555 10.80 4.13 -17.83
N ARG A 556 9.58 4.59 -18.03
CA ARG A 556 9.24 6.00 -18.23
C ARG A 556 7.96 6.32 -17.45
N ASN A 557 8.01 7.42 -16.72
CA ASN A 557 6.86 7.97 -16.02
C ASN A 557 6.82 9.49 -16.26
N PHE A 558 5.74 9.98 -16.85
CA PHE A 558 5.65 11.37 -17.30
C PHE A 558 4.20 11.83 -17.39
N VAL A 559 4.01 13.14 -17.32
CA VAL A 559 2.73 13.79 -17.63
C VAL A 559 2.80 14.40 -19.02
N SER A 560 1.80 14.15 -19.86
CA SER A 560 1.64 14.78 -21.17
C SER A 560 0.45 15.73 -21.16
N GLN A 561 0.58 16.85 -21.89
CA GLN A 561 -0.51 17.76 -22.18
C GLN A 561 -0.63 17.93 -23.70
N ASP A 562 -1.78 17.55 -24.24
CA ASP A 562 -2.12 17.77 -25.63
C ASP A 562 -2.83 19.13 -25.75
N TRP A 563 -2.29 20.04 -26.54
CA TRP A 563 -2.81 21.41 -26.67
C TRP A 563 -3.97 21.51 -27.67
N ASP A 564 -4.11 20.56 -28.58
CA ASP A 564 -5.21 20.53 -29.56
C ASP A 564 -6.49 20.00 -28.91
N THR A 565 -6.36 19.00 -28.04
CA THR A 565 -7.49 18.39 -27.32
C THR A 565 -7.67 18.91 -25.90
N ASN A 566 -6.66 19.61 -25.37
CA ASN A 566 -6.56 20.05 -23.98
C ASN A 566 -6.58 18.89 -22.95
N GLU A 567 -6.34 17.64 -23.40
CA GLU A 567 -6.21 16.47 -22.53
C GLU A 567 -4.88 16.52 -21.76
N THR A 568 -4.93 16.23 -20.46
CA THR A 568 -3.75 15.93 -19.65
C THR A 568 -3.76 14.45 -19.26
N ALA A 569 -2.60 13.79 -19.34
CA ALA A 569 -2.48 12.37 -19.01
C ALA A 569 -1.21 12.03 -18.23
N LEU A 570 -1.34 11.15 -17.24
CA LEU A 570 -0.25 10.48 -16.55
C LEU A 570 0.01 9.20 -17.34
N CYS A 571 1.24 9.06 -17.83
CA CYS A 571 1.65 7.97 -18.68
C CYS A 571 2.81 7.22 -18.03
N VAL A 572 2.64 5.89 -17.93
CA VAL A 572 3.63 4.97 -17.37
C VAL A 572 3.90 3.90 -18.42
N ASP A 573 5.18 3.63 -18.63
CA ASP A 573 5.67 2.56 -19.47
C ASP A 573 6.75 1.84 -18.66
N TRP A 574 6.48 0.61 -18.24
CA TRP A 574 7.31 -0.13 -17.28
C TRP A 574 7.60 -1.54 -17.78
N ASP A 575 8.76 -1.74 -18.41
CA ASP A 575 9.30 -3.05 -18.80
C ASP A 575 10.38 -3.45 -17.79
N ASP A 576 10.16 -4.49 -16.98
CA ASP A 576 11.19 -5.00 -16.07
C ASP A 576 12.22 -5.87 -16.80
N GLY A 577 12.14 -5.96 -18.13
CA GLY A 577 13.04 -6.76 -18.93
C GLY A 577 12.67 -8.23 -18.91
N MET A 578 13.67 -9.07 -19.09
CA MET A 578 13.55 -10.53 -19.07
C MET A 578 14.76 -11.09 -18.32
N TRP A 579 14.50 -11.99 -17.38
CA TRP A 579 15.50 -12.57 -16.48
C TRP A 579 15.48 -14.09 -16.58
N GLU A 580 16.62 -14.73 -16.36
CA GLU A 580 16.76 -16.19 -16.16
C GLU A 580 17.30 -16.44 -14.76
N VAL A 581 16.62 -17.26 -13.96
CA VAL A 581 17.11 -17.66 -12.63
C VAL A 581 18.11 -18.81 -12.80
N ASP A 582 19.36 -18.59 -12.39
CA ASP A 582 20.49 -19.49 -12.68
C ASP A 582 20.23 -20.92 -12.15
N GLU A 583 19.71 -21.05 -10.93
CA GLU A 583 19.51 -22.36 -10.31
C GLU A 583 18.36 -23.17 -10.94
N THR A 584 17.40 -22.51 -11.58
CA THR A 584 16.17 -23.16 -12.05
C THR A 584 16.02 -23.17 -13.56
N GLY A 585 16.73 -22.29 -14.27
CA GLY A 585 16.55 -22.01 -15.70
C GLY A 585 15.16 -21.43 -16.04
N TRP A 586 14.38 -21.01 -15.05
CA TRP A 586 13.09 -20.35 -15.26
C TRP A 586 13.34 -18.94 -15.79
N ARG A 587 12.75 -18.61 -16.93
CA ARG A 587 12.80 -17.26 -17.48
C ARG A 587 11.48 -16.57 -17.34
N TYR A 588 11.51 -15.32 -16.92
CA TYR A 588 10.32 -14.50 -16.80
C TYR A 588 10.62 -13.04 -17.11
N GLY A 589 9.60 -12.35 -17.60
CA GLY A 589 9.66 -10.95 -17.92
C GLY A 589 8.26 -10.36 -17.92
N TRP A 590 8.16 -9.06 -17.72
CA TRP A 590 6.86 -8.42 -17.75
C TRP A 590 6.93 -6.95 -18.12
N TRP A 591 5.84 -6.51 -18.75
CA TRP A 591 5.59 -5.14 -19.11
C TRP A 591 4.26 -4.69 -18.51
N ASN A 592 4.21 -3.47 -18.02
CA ASN A 592 2.99 -2.80 -17.60
C ASN A 592 2.96 -1.37 -18.14
N GLY A 593 1.84 -0.96 -18.72
CA GLY A 593 1.59 0.40 -19.16
C GLY A 593 0.37 0.98 -18.47
N LEU A 594 0.39 2.27 -18.13
CA LEU A 594 -0.76 2.99 -17.56
C LEU A 594 -0.94 4.32 -18.30
N LYS A 595 -2.19 4.64 -18.67
CA LYS A 595 -2.59 5.99 -19.08
C LYS A 595 -3.82 6.40 -18.27
N ALA A 596 -3.68 7.41 -17.42
CA ALA A 596 -4.79 8.05 -16.73
C ALA A 596 -4.96 9.47 -17.30
N SER A 597 -6.06 9.78 -17.97
CA SER A 597 -6.26 11.05 -18.66
C SER A 597 -7.58 11.73 -18.33
N VAL A 598 -7.60 13.06 -18.44
CA VAL A 598 -8.77 13.91 -18.21
C VAL A 598 -8.63 15.25 -18.95
N HIS A 599 -9.76 15.82 -19.35
CA HIS A 599 -9.89 17.20 -19.82
C HIS A 599 -10.17 18.14 -18.63
N PRO A 600 -9.52 19.31 -18.52
CA PRO A 600 -9.60 20.18 -17.35
C PRO A 600 -11.02 20.66 -17.02
N ASP A 601 -11.89 20.77 -18.02
CA ASP A 601 -13.26 21.28 -17.89
C ASP A 601 -14.34 20.20 -18.03
N ASP A 602 -13.99 18.91 -18.03
CA ASP A 602 -14.98 17.83 -18.15
C ASP A 602 -14.63 16.65 -17.22
N PRO A 603 -15.31 16.50 -16.06
CA PRO A 603 -15.05 15.38 -15.17
C PRO A 603 -15.42 14.01 -15.76
N LEU A 604 -16.31 13.96 -16.77
CA LEU A 604 -16.74 12.72 -17.43
C LEU A 604 -15.77 12.27 -18.54
N SER A 605 -14.78 13.10 -18.86
CA SER A 605 -13.67 12.72 -19.75
C SER A 605 -12.63 11.83 -19.07
N ALA A 606 -12.67 11.71 -17.74
CA ALA A 606 -11.70 10.94 -16.98
C ALA A 606 -11.73 9.45 -17.40
N GLN A 607 -10.56 8.91 -17.71
CA GLN A 607 -10.37 7.51 -18.05
C GLN A 607 -9.04 6.99 -17.54
N VAL A 608 -9.01 5.69 -17.24
CA VAL A 608 -7.79 4.98 -16.87
C VAL A 608 -7.70 3.71 -17.71
N GLU A 609 -6.56 3.53 -18.37
CA GLU A 609 -6.23 2.35 -19.19
C GLU A 609 -4.94 1.73 -18.67
N GLN A 610 -4.92 0.41 -18.49
CA GLN A 610 -3.71 -0.34 -18.13
C GLN A 610 -3.50 -1.49 -19.12
N GLY A 611 -2.31 -1.58 -19.70
CA GLY A 611 -1.86 -2.71 -20.53
C GLY A 611 -0.85 -3.57 -19.77
N PHE A 612 -0.77 -4.86 -20.09
CA PHE A 612 0.23 -5.75 -19.51
C PHE A 612 0.68 -6.84 -20.48
N GLU A 613 1.93 -7.29 -20.31
CA GLU A 613 2.46 -8.54 -20.86
C GLU A 613 3.23 -9.30 -19.78
N ARG A 614 3.12 -10.63 -19.77
CA ARG A 614 3.93 -11.55 -18.97
C ARG A 614 4.53 -12.60 -19.90
N ASP A 615 5.84 -12.70 -19.91
CA ASP A 615 6.63 -13.66 -20.68
C ASP A 615 7.14 -14.76 -19.74
N PHE A 616 7.06 -16.03 -20.13
CA PHE A 616 7.66 -17.16 -19.42
C PHE A 616 8.30 -18.15 -20.37
N GLU A 617 9.51 -18.62 -20.07
CA GLU A 617 10.17 -19.65 -20.88
C GLU A 617 10.87 -20.72 -20.04
N ARG A 618 10.84 -21.97 -20.55
CA ARG A 618 11.60 -23.10 -20.00
C ARG A 618 11.84 -24.16 -21.06
N GLY A 619 13.10 -24.55 -21.29
CA GLY A 619 13.41 -25.78 -22.03
C GLY A 619 12.76 -25.90 -23.41
N GLY A 620 12.58 -24.77 -24.12
CA GLY A 620 11.88 -24.68 -25.41
C GLY A 620 10.37 -24.42 -25.30
N LEU A 621 9.77 -24.47 -24.11
CA LEU A 621 8.42 -23.96 -23.84
C LEU A 621 8.46 -22.43 -23.76
N VAL A 622 7.58 -21.77 -24.52
CA VAL A 622 7.38 -20.32 -24.50
C VAL A 622 5.91 -20.04 -24.24
N LEU A 623 5.62 -19.36 -23.13
CA LEU A 623 4.28 -18.98 -22.70
C LEU A 623 4.19 -17.47 -22.58
N LYS A 624 3.04 -16.92 -22.92
CA LYS A 624 2.76 -15.48 -22.76
C LYS A 624 1.33 -15.25 -22.35
N THR A 625 1.12 -14.28 -21.47
CA THR A 625 -0.19 -13.64 -21.31
C THR A 625 -0.07 -12.16 -21.59
N LYS A 626 -1.03 -11.60 -22.30
CA LYS A 626 -1.11 -10.15 -22.51
C LYS A 626 -2.55 -9.69 -22.48
N GLY A 627 -2.73 -8.41 -22.19
CA GLY A 627 -4.07 -7.87 -22.10
C GLY A 627 -4.09 -6.36 -21.91
N TRP A 628 -5.31 -5.86 -21.81
CA TRP A 628 -5.57 -4.47 -21.47
C TRP A 628 -6.84 -4.38 -20.64
N THR A 629 -6.92 -3.32 -19.84
CA THR A 629 -8.08 -2.96 -19.04
C THR A 629 -8.36 -1.47 -19.28
N LYS A 630 -9.63 -1.10 -19.23
CA LYS A 630 -10.08 0.30 -19.31
C LYS A 630 -11.25 0.52 -18.38
N MET A 631 -11.21 1.65 -17.66
CA MET A 631 -12.34 2.19 -16.94
C MET A 631 -12.59 3.64 -17.35
N LYS A 632 -13.86 3.99 -17.44
CA LYS A 632 -14.34 5.37 -17.57
C LYS A 632 -15.58 5.57 -16.70
N MET A 633 -15.88 6.82 -16.36
CA MET A 633 -17.11 7.17 -15.65
C MET A 633 -18.02 8.00 -16.53
N THR A 634 -19.31 7.65 -16.51
CA THR A 634 -20.39 8.51 -16.98
C THR A 634 -21.01 9.25 -15.78
N ALA A 635 -22.05 10.05 -16.04
CA ALA A 635 -22.80 10.69 -14.96
C ALA A 635 -23.42 9.66 -13.99
N THR A 636 -23.84 8.49 -14.49
CA THR A 636 -24.63 7.49 -13.74
C THR A 636 -23.94 6.15 -13.53
N ASP A 637 -22.88 5.86 -14.28
CA ASP A 637 -22.30 4.52 -14.34
C ASP A 637 -20.78 4.54 -14.47
N MET A 638 -20.14 3.53 -13.89
CA MET A 638 -18.76 3.13 -14.12
C MET A 638 -18.76 2.04 -15.20
N VAL A 639 -18.02 2.27 -16.29
CA VAL A 639 -17.91 1.33 -17.41
C VAL A 639 -16.52 0.74 -17.42
N ILE A 640 -16.44 -0.57 -17.19
CA ILE A 640 -15.18 -1.33 -17.06
C ILE A 640 -15.14 -2.37 -18.17
N THR A 641 -14.07 -2.35 -18.97
CA THR A 641 -13.84 -3.30 -20.05
C THR A 641 -12.41 -3.82 -19.99
N ALA A 642 -12.20 -5.08 -20.33
CA ALA A 642 -10.86 -5.66 -20.39
C ALA A 642 -10.77 -6.78 -21.43
N ARG A 643 -9.55 -7.12 -21.80
CA ARG A 643 -9.22 -8.30 -22.59
C ARG A 643 -8.00 -9.00 -22.00
N LEU A 644 -8.06 -10.33 -21.94
CA LEU A 644 -6.93 -11.19 -21.62
C LEU A 644 -6.76 -12.22 -22.74
N ASP A 645 -5.54 -12.35 -23.25
CA ASP A 645 -5.13 -13.38 -24.20
C ASP A 645 -3.96 -14.19 -23.63
N ALA A 646 -3.98 -15.50 -23.86
CA ALA A 646 -2.87 -16.40 -23.51
C ALA A 646 -2.36 -17.17 -24.73
N TYR A 647 -1.05 -17.34 -24.78
CA TYR A 647 -0.32 -17.92 -25.89
C TYR A 647 0.60 -19.04 -25.40
N GLU A 648 0.66 -20.11 -26.19
CA GLU A 648 1.59 -21.23 -26.05
C GLU A 648 2.32 -21.38 -27.37
N GLN A 649 3.66 -21.30 -27.36
CA GLN A 649 4.48 -21.36 -28.57
C GLN A 649 4.10 -20.34 -29.66
N GLY A 650 3.60 -19.18 -29.25
CA GLY A 650 3.13 -18.13 -30.14
C GLY A 650 1.72 -18.34 -30.71
N GLU A 651 1.09 -19.49 -30.48
CA GLU A 651 -0.30 -19.74 -30.85
C GLU A 651 -1.24 -19.29 -29.72
N ALA A 652 -2.32 -18.59 -30.08
CA ALA A 652 -3.33 -18.17 -29.11
C ALA A 652 -4.15 -19.40 -28.67
N ILE A 653 -4.14 -19.70 -27.38
CA ILE A 653 -4.84 -20.84 -26.79
C ILE A 653 -6.04 -20.43 -25.92
N PHE A 654 -6.12 -19.16 -25.55
CA PHE A 654 -7.20 -18.59 -24.75
C PHE A 654 -7.38 -17.10 -25.09
N GLY A 655 -8.62 -16.63 -25.05
CA GLY A 655 -8.97 -15.23 -25.16
C GLY A 655 -10.30 -14.95 -24.47
N ARG A 656 -10.38 -13.90 -23.67
CA ARG A 656 -11.61 -13.49 -22.99
C ARG A 656 -11.72 -11.99 -22.91
N ASP A 657 -12.89 -11.50 -23.31
CA ASP A 657 -13.29 -10.11 -23.10
C ASP A 657 -14.16 -10.01 -21.84
N PHE A 658 -13.98 -8.94 -21.09
CA PHE A 658 -14.77 -8.58 -19.92
C PHE A 658 -15.46 -7.25 -20.18
N SER A 659 -16.72 -7.13 -19.78
CA SER A 659 -17.48 -5.89 -19.89
C SER A 659 -18.49 -5.80 -18.76
N PHE A 660 -18.36 -4.77 -17.94
CA PHE A 660 -19.21 -4.52 -16.79
C PHE A 660 -19.67 -3.06 -16.80
N THR A 661 -20.90 -2.84 -16.33
CA THR A 661 -21.43 -1.52 -16.03
C THR A 661 -21.93 -1.56 -14.61
N VAL A 662 -21.39 -0.69 -13.77
CA VAL A 662 -21.74 -0.60 -12.35
C VAL A 662 -22.31 0.79 -12.09
N PRO A 663 -23.58 0.91 -11.67
CA PRO A 663 -24.17 2.20 -11.35
C PRO A 663 -23.39 2.93 -10.27
N ARG A 664 -23.22 4.25 -10.43
CA ARG A 664 -22.65 5.13 -9.42
C ARG A 664 -23.63 5.31 -8.28
N ASP A 665 -23.10 5.27 -7.07
CA ASP A 665 -23.85 5.59 -5.87
C ASP A 665 -23.86 7.11 -5.66
N HIS A 666 -25.02 7.75 -5.85
CA HIS A 666 -25.22 9.20 -5.73
C HIS A 666 -25.94 9.61 -4.44
N ALA A 667 -26.10 8.66 -3.51
CA ALA A 667 -27.06 8.75 -2.42
C ALA A 667 -26.82 9.88 -1.42
#